data_AF-A0A5Q0M7J6-F1
#
_entry.id   AF-A0A5Q0M7J6-F1
#
_cell.length_a   1.000
_cell.length_b   1.000
_cell.length_c   1.000
_cell.angle_alpha   90.00
_cell.angle_beta   90.00
_cell.angle_gamma   90.00
#
_symmetry.space_group_name_H-M   'P 1'
#
loop_
_entity.id
_entity.type
_entity.pdbx_description
1 polymer ?
#
loop_
_entity_poly.entity_id
_entity_poly.type
_entity_poly.pdbx_seq_one_letter_code
_entity_poly.pdbx_strand_id
1 'polypeptide(L)'
;MPSRCTSPTMTWTTRNTLRAWPTRKSRKAPNKRKEKQGDPNMSVQPIPAPLPGERRLSLKEQVQRAAAAGCVDRNDKASLCGSMIHVGIFFDGTNNNKKRDQLDVLAKDPNAHNKCSHSNVVVLHDAFREDRKNGYHRIYVPGVGTPFEEIGEKTETPDGKAKATGGDARINWALIQLLNAMHQSVVGELLVSDKDAGHLATHQPLHVDGSTSPNMPGKRVYFVGRATGLNAVPGGKLGELQKALQSKPPKKLLQVNLSVFGFSRGAAQARAFCHFLHHLLLKEKNGSYTLAEVPFRLQFLGLFDSVASVGLADSSPFWRGLGGWANGTLDIVPSVERTVHLCAAHEIRINFPLSTGRTSDNRYPPNCIEKVYPGAHSNVGGGYDPGCQGKAVGSRAKLLSQMPLLDMYNEARLSAVPLLSTAELLKVEGGKNTVADLEIDTESIDLFNAYRVWTARSRVGGGIEAAQHGHMQLYWRWRLLHMGQVVKLPSYQRANAQDRIDIRESDSDFASDAAAALLREKRESDLAPLSAGKSGLSAAQKDFLRIYAEFLTNASTTKLPAAVDRFFDEMVHDSHASFYMVGPVTAFDREEKIKQIKQKMEVTRGHIAWLKHTSATLTLPLNPEHQPPPPMDEARSLSDLERRVWEYQKTHPGEFPELTDADREQLLAMEDIVTSGAVRLVTNKTRRELGGHVRYRRVFDKS
;
A
#
# COMPACT_ATOMS: atom_id res chain seq x y z
N MET A 1 65.88 -31.43 6.15
CA MET A 1 66.93 -30.36 6.19
C MET A 1 66.33 -29.08 5.62
N PRO A 2 66.80 -27.88 6.01
CA PRO A 2 66.11 -27.11 7.07
C PRO A 2 65.54 -25.76 6.52
N SER A 3 65.19 -24.69 7.27
CA SER A 3 65.45 -24.30 8.67
C SER A 3 64.55 -23.13 9.16
N ARG A 4 64.09 -23.21 10.43
CA ARG A 4 63.89 -22.10 11.41
C ARG A 4 62.88 -20.98 11.05
N CYS A 5 62.29 -20.18 11.95
CA CYS A 5 61.97 -20.20 13.41
C CYS A 5 60.85 -19.13 13.63
N THR A 6 60.28 -18.78 14.79
CA THR A 6 60.56 -19.02 16.23
C THR A 6 59.22 -19.01 17.02
N SER A 7 59.27 -19.12 18.35
CA SER A 7 58.17 -18.79 19.30
C SER A 7 58.72 -17.95 20.48
N PRO A 8 57.85 -17.39 21.34
CA PRO A 8 57.66 -17.94 22.71
C PRO A 8 56.17 -17.96 23.14
N THR A 9 55.57 -18.83 23.98
CA THR A 9 55.94 -19.70 25.14
C THR A 9 55.84 -19.08 26.54
N MET A 10 54.74 -19.41 27.25
CA MET A 10 54.63 -19.72 28.70
C MET A 10 53.48 -20.75 28.84
N THR A 11 53.56 -21.95 29.47
CA THR A 11 53.94 -22.41 30.84
C THR A 11 52.93 -21.98 31.93
N TRP A 12 52.37 -22.82 32.82
CA TRP A 12 52.42 -24.29 33.09
C TRP A 12 50.94 -24.79 33.31
N THR A 13 50.51 -25.90 33.97
CA THR A 13 51.08 -26.92 34.89
C THR A 13 50.22 -28.23 34.85
N THR A 14 50.35 -29.16 35.81
CA THR A 14 49.56 -30.41 35.97
C THR A 14 49.10 -30.65 37.42
N ARG A 15 48.06 -31.47 37.66
CA ARG A 15 48.11 -32.68 38.54
C ARG A 15 46.77 -33.45 38.68
N ASN A 16 46.88 -34.71 39.15
CA ASN A 16 45.80 -35.67 39.43
C ASN A 16 45.34 -35.62 40.91
N THR A 17 44.14 -36.16 41.19
CA THR A 17 43.92 -37.17 42.26
C THR A 17 42.60 -37.95 42.09
N LEU A 18 42.54 -39.16 42.66
CA LEU A 18 41.33 -39.98 42.92
C LEU A 18 40.75 -39.58 44.32
N ARG A 19 39.64 -40.08 44.89
CA ARG A 19 38.89 -41.36 44.75
C ARG A 19 37.57 -41.27 45.58
N ALA A 20 36.39 -41.70 45.08
CA ALA A 20 35.20 -42.11 45.89
C ALA A 20 33.98 -42.53 45.03
N TRP A 21 33.09 -43.38 45.58
CA TRP A 21 31.77 -43.86 45.09
C TRP A 21 30.86 -44.08 46.34
N PRO A 22 29.52 -44.34 46.27
CA PRO A 22 28.58 -44.43 45.13
C PRO A 22 27.34 -43.47 45.27
N THR A 23 26.40 -43.27 44.33
CA THR A 23 25.33 -44.22 43.92
C THR A 23 24.40 -43.69 42.79
N ARG A 24 23.83 -44.64 42.01
CA ARG A 24 22.53 -44.66 41.29
C ARG A 24 22.03 -43.51 40.34
N LYS A 25 21.91 -43.91 39.06
CA LYS A 25 20.74 -43.84 38.11
C LYS A 25 20.76 -42.89 36.88
N SER A 26 20.35 -43.48 35.74
CA SER A 26 19.83 -42.89 34.47
C SER A 26 20.67 -41.80 33.75
N ARG A 27 21.44 -42.14 32.70
CA ARG A 27 21.04 -42.41 31.27
C ARG A 27 20.87 -41.15 30.39
N LYS A 28 21.84 -40.87 29.52
CA LYS A 28 21.66 -40.29 28.16
C LYS A 28 22.93 -40.44 27.29
N ALA A 29 22.73 -40.38 25.96
CA ALA A 29 23.70 -40.23 24.86
C ALA A 29 24.78 -41.33 24.59
N PRO A 30 24.88 -41.83 23.34
CA PRO A 30 26.04 -42.57 22.84
C PRO A 30 26.83 -41.83 21.74
N ASN A 31 28.17 -41.95 21.81
CA ASN A 31 29.22 -41.87 20.76
C ASN A 31 29.30 -40.74 19.69
N LYS A 32 30.56 -40.44 19.35
CA LYS A 32 30.98 -39.54 18.26
C LYS A 32 31.24 -40.30 16.94
N ARG A 33 31.01 -39.58 15.83
CA ARG A 33 31.64 -39.65 14.49
C ARG A 33 32.45 -40.91 14.09
N LYS A 34 32.10 -41.45 12.91
CA LYS A 34 33.10 -41.70 11.86
C LYS A 34 32.85 -40.69 10.74
N GLU A 35 33.91 -40.05 10.24
CA GLU A 35 33.86 -39.22 9.04
C GLU A 35 34.33 -40.05 7.83
N LYS A 36 33.74 -39.77 6.66
CA LYS A 36 34.26 -40.14 5.34
C LYS A 36 34.06 -38.93 4.42
N GLN A 37 35.04 -38.68 3.56
CA GLN A 37 34.96 -37.62 2.55
C GLN A 37 34.04 -38.03 1.39
N GLY A 38 33.37 -37.06 0.76
CA GLY A 38 32.60 -37.25 -0.46
C GLY A 38 31.83 -35.99 -0.87
N ASP A 39 32.05 -35.56 -2.12
CA ASP A 39 31.29 -34.58 -2.91
C ASP A 39 31.24 -33.09 -2.43
N PRO A 40 31.74 -32.11 -3.22
CA PRO A 40 31.75 -30.68 -2.85
C PRO A 40 30.55 -29.90 -3.44
N ASN A 41 29.31 -30.40 -3.34
CA ASN A 41 28.15 -29.73 -3.92
C ASN A 41 26.93 -29.68 -2.97
N MET A 42 26.22 -28.56 -2.98
CA MET A 42 25.05 -28.21 -2.14
C MET A 42 25.17 -28.54 -0.63
N SER A 43 25.64 -27.56 0.15
CA SER A 43 25.43 -27.57 1.61
C SER A 43 23.95 -27.32 1.94
N VAL A 44 23.20 -28.40 2.16
CA VAL A 44 21.87 -28.34 2.78
C VAL A 44 22.02 -27.69 4.16
N GLN A 45 21.60 -26.43 4.28
CA GLN A 45 21.49 -25.77 5.58
C GLN A 45 20.43 -26.51 6.42
N PRO A 46 20.68 -26.75 7.71
CA PRO A 46 19.72 -27.45 8.56
C PRO A 46 18.42 -26.64 8.69
N ILE A 47 17.33 -27.35 8.96
CA ILE A 47 16.00 -26.78 9.21
C ILE A 47 16.13 -25.58 10.17
N PRO A 48 15.69 -24.37 9.78
CA PRO A 48 15.72 -23.21 10.66
C PRO A 48 14.96 -23.47 11.96
N ALA A 49 15.29 -22.73 13.02
CA ALA A 49 14.30 -22.47 14.05
C ALA A 49 13.05 -21.84 13.39
N PRO A 50 11.82 -22.15 13.85
CA PRO A 50 10.60 -21.66 13.22
C PRO A 50 10.69 -20.16 13.00
N LEU A 51 10.41 -19.73 11.76
CA LEU A 51 10.60 -18.35 11.36
C LEU A 51 9.77 -17.43 12.28
N PRO A 52 10.23 -16.20 12.59
CA PRO A 52 9.37 -15.23 13.28
C PRO A 52 8.17 -14.94 12.36
N GLY A 53 7.01 -15.51 12.69
CA GLY A 53 5.87 -15.67 11.78
C GLY A 53 5.25 -17.08 11.73
N GLU A 54 5.90 -18.10 12.31
CA GLU A 54 5.38 -19.46 12.49
C GLU A 54 4.97 -19.75 13.94
N ARG A 55 3.88 -19.12 14.40
CA ARG A 55 3.19 -19.54 15.62
C ARG A 55 2.84 -21.02 15.50
N ARG A 56 3.22 -21.83 16.49
CA ARG A 56 2.76 -23.23 16.60
C ARG A 56 1.24 -23.26 16.73
N LEU A 57 0.57 -23.62 15.64
CA LEU A 57 -0.87 -23.88 15.61
C LEU A 57 -1.21 -24.97 16.63
N SER A 58 -2.33 -24.80 17.33
CA SER A 58 -2.94 -25.83 18.17
C SER A 58 -3.35 -27.05 17.33
N LEU A 59 -3.60 -28.20 17.97
CA LEU A 59 -4.06 -29.40 17.27
C LEU A 59 -5.38 -29.15 16.52
N LYS A 60 -6.24 -28.27 17.06
CA LYS A 60 -7.50 -27.89 16.41
C LYS A 60 -7.23 -27.04 15.16
N GLU A 61 -6.44 -25.97 15.25
CA GLU A 61 -6.04 -25.15 14.09
C GLU A 61 -5.33 -25.98 13.00
N GLN A 62 -4.49 -26.95 13.38
CA GLN A 62 -3.85 -27.88 12.43
C GLN A 62 -4.89 -28.73 11.67
N VAL A 63 -5.88 -29.30 12.37
CA VAL A 63 -6.98 -30.06 11.74
C VAL A 63 -7.85 -29.15 10.87
N GLN A 64 -8.14 -27.92 11.32
CA GLN A 64 -8.91 -26.92 10.57
C GLN A 64 -8.19 -26.47 9.29
N ARG A 65 -6.86 -26.29 9.34
CA ARG A 65 -6.02 -25.99 8.16
C ARG A 65 -5.92 -27.18 7.21
N ALA A 66 -5.77 -28.41 7.73
CA ALA A 66 -5.71 -29.62 6.92
C ALA A 66 -7.05 -29.88 6.18
N ALA A 67 -8.18 -29.65 6.84
CA ALA A 67 -9.50 -29.73 6.22
C ALA A 67 -9.67 -28.70 5.09
N ALA A 68 -9.30 -27.43 5.35
CA ALA A 68 -9.36 -26.37 4.35
C ALA A 68 -8.46 -26.66 3.13
N ALA A 69 -7.19 -27.05 3.36
CA ALA A 69 -6.24 -27.39 2.29
C ALA A 69 -6.73 -28.56 1.43
N GLY A 70 -7.33 -29.59 2.04
CA GLY A 70 -7.90 -30.74 1.34
C GLY A 70 -8.98 -30.40 0.29
N CYS A 71 -9.66 -29.25 0.43
CA CYS A 71 -10.65 -28.74 -0.53
C CYS A 71 -10.10 -27.67 -1.50
N VAL A 72 -8.84 -27.26 -1.35
CA VAL A 72 -8.13 -26.41 -2.32
C VAL A 72 -7.33 -27.29 -3.28
N ASP A 73 -6.53 -28.23 -2.76
CA ASP A 73 -5.64 -29.08 -3.57
C ASP A 73 -6.37 -30.20 -4.32
N ARG A 74 -7.58 -30.57 -3.87
CA ARG A 74 -8.42 -31.57 -4.55
C ARG A 74 -9.73 -30.96 -5.00
N ASN A 75 -9.98 -30.97 -6.30
CA ASN A 75 -11.30 -30.76 -6.90
C ASN A 75 -12.20 -32.02 -6.72
N ASP A 76 -12.10 -32.67 -5.56
CA ASP A 76 -12.76 -33.93 -5.25
C ASP A 76 -14.24 -33.73 -4.98
N LYS A 77 -15.08 -34.59 -5.56
CA LYS A 77 -16.54 -34.64 -5.30
C LYS A 77 -16.87 -35.27 -3.93
N ALA A 78 -15.98 -35.12 -2.95
CA ALA A 78 -16.15 -35.58 -1.58
C ALA A 78 -17.05 -34.60 -0.81
N SER A 79 -17.99 -35.13 -0.03
CA SER A 79 -19.09 -34.36 0.56
C SER A 79 -18.71 -33.50 1.80
N LEU A 80 -17.49 -32.96 1.81
CA LEU A 80 -16.88 -32.13 2.85
C LEU A 80 -16.45 -30.73 2.36
N CYS A 81 -16.47 -30.46 1.05
CA CYS A 81 -16.10 -29.13 0.52
C CYS A 81 -17.31 -28.19 0.39
N GLY A 82 -18.47 -28.69 -0.04
CA GLY A 82 -19.78 -28.02 0.08
C GLY A 82 -20.29 -28.00 1.54
N SER A 83 -19.42 -27.62 2.46
CA SER A 83 -19.54 -27.72 3.92
C SER A 83 -18.61 -26.70 4.63
N MET A 84 -17.86 -25.90 3.87
CA MET A 84 -17.07 -24.77 4.36
C MET A 84 -17.38 -23.55 3.50
N ILE A 85 -17.26 -22.36 4.10
CA ILE A 85 -17.42 -21.09 3.40
C ILE A 85 -16.04 -20.46 3.28
N HIS A 86 -15.66 -20.00 2.09
CA HIS A 86 -14.38 -19.35 1.83
C HIS A 86 -14.63 -17.92 1.34
N VAL A 87 -14.19 -16.94 2.13
CA VAL A 87 -14.38 -15.52 1.84
C VAL A 87 -13.01 -14.87 1.61
N GLY A 88 -12.88 -14.14 0.51
CA GLY A 88 -11.73 -13.30 0.19
C GLY A 88 -12.15 -11.83 0.15
N ILE A 89 -11.54 -10.98 0.98
CA ILE A 89 -11.83 -9.54 1.04
C ILE A 89 -10.59 -8.76 0.60
N PHE A 90 -10.77 -7.82 -0.33
CA PHE A 90 -9.68 -7.21 -1.09
C PHE A 90 -9.80 -5.67 -1.06
N PHE A 91 -9.06 -5.03 -0.15
CA PHE A 91 -9.07 -3.57 0.06
C PHE A 91 -8.01 -2.85 -0.79
N ASP A 92 -8.43 -2.09 -1.79
CA ASP A 92 -7.50 -1.47 -2.74
C ASP A 92 -6.80 -0.20 -2.22
N GLY A 93 -5.75 0.22 -2.92
CA GLY A 93 -4.91 1.36 -2.57
C GLY A 93 -5.57 2.73 -2.71
N THR A 94 -4.93 3.76 -2.14
CA THR A 94 -5.38 5.15 -2.31
C THR A 94 -5.46 5.49 -3.79
N ASN A 95 -6.60 6.00 -4.26
CA ASN A 95 -6.84 6.30 -5.67
C ASN A 95 -6.76 5.07 -6.63
N ASN A 96 -6.92 3.82 -6.15
CA ASN A 96 -7.07 2.65 -7.02
C ASN A 96 -8.51 2.17 -7.11
N ASN A 97 -8.97 1.81 -8.32
CA ASN A 97 -10.34 1.37 -8.56
C ASN A 97 -10.43 0.40 -9.75
N LYS A 98 -10.80 -0.86 -9.51
CA LYS A 98 -10.90 -1.91 -10.53
C LYS A 98 -11.75 -1.53 -11.75
N LYS A 99 -12.85 -0.80 -11.55
CA LYS A 99 -13.74 -0.37 -12.63
C LYS A 99 -12.98 0.55 -13.59
N ARG A 100 -12.41 1.63 -13.06
CA ARG A 100 -11.63 2.62 -13.82
C ARG A 100 -10.31 2.06 -14.40
N ASP A 101 -9.57 1.28 -13.60
CA ASP A 101 -8.16 0.94 -13.86
C ASP A 101 -7.98 -0.37 -14.67
N GLN A 102 -9.03 -1.18 -14.81
CA GLN A 102 -9.03 -2.46 -15.54
C GLN A 102 -10.26 -2.61 -16.44
N LEU A 103 -11.47 -2.58 -15.87
CA LEU A 103 -12.68 -2.97 -16.60
C LEU A 103 -13.06 -1.97 -17.70
N ASP A 104 -13.07 -0.68 -17.39
CA ASP A 104 -13.38 0.40 -18.33
C ASP A 104 -12.30 0.58 -19.41
N VAL A 105 -11.08 0.08 -19.17
CA VAL A 105 -9.99 0.03 -20.15
C VAL A 105 -10.24 -1.10 -21.14
N LEU A 106 -10.47 -2.33 -20.64
CA LEU A 106 -10.71 -3.51 -21.45
C LEU A 106 -12.07 -3.49 -22.18
N ALA A 107 -13.06 -2.77 -21.65
CA ALA A 107 -14.34 -2.53 -22.31
C ALA A 107 -14.23 -1.58 -23.52
N LYS A 108 -13.23 -0.68 -23.53
CA LYS A 108 -12.93 0.21 -24.67
C LYS A 108 -12.07 -0.49 -25.72
N ASP A 109 -11.13 -1.31 -25.30
CA ASP A 109 -10.23 -2.08 -26.16
C ASP A 109 -9.80 -3.37 -25.43
N PRO A 110 -10.34 -4.55 -25.79
CA PRO A 110 -10.00 -5.82 -25.13
C PRO A 110 -8.52 -6.22 -25.22
N ASN A 111 -7.73 -5.59 -26.10
CA ASN A 111 -6.29 -5.81 -26.23
C ASN A 111 -5.47 -4.81 -25.39
N ALA A 112 -6.10 -3.81 -24.78
CA ALA A 112 -5.46 -2.77 -23.97
C ALA A 112 -4.98 -3.25 -22.58
N HIS A 113 -4.66 -4.53 -22.40
CA HIS A 113 -4.11 -5.05 -21.15
C HIS A 113 -2.79 -4.35 -20.76
N ASN A 114 -2.06 -3.82 -21.74
CA ASN A 114 -0.88 -2.99 -21.53
C ASN A 114 -1.17 -1.51 -21.20
N LYS A 115 -2.44 -1.11 -21.07
CA LYS A 115 -2.92 0.22 -20.63
C LYS A 115 -3.67 0.17 -19.30
N CYS A 116 -3.73 -0.99 -18.64
CA CYS A 116 -4.41 -1.15 -17.36
C CYS A 116 -3.48 -0.84 -16.18
N SER A 117 -3.91 0.04 -15.28
CA SER A 117 -3.15 0.53 -14.13
C SER A 117 -3.31 -0.35 -12.88
N HIS A 118 -4.23 -1.32 -12.90
CA HIS A 118 -4.77 -1.96 -11.68
C HIS A 118 -3.71 -2.62 -10.78
N SER A 119 -4.02 -2.59 -9.48
CA SER A 119 -3.14 -3.02 -8.41
C SER A 119 -3.01 -4.54 -8.29
N ASN A 120 -2.02 -4.98 -7.50
CA ASN A 120 -1.83 -6.37 -7.12
C ASN A 120 -3.04 -6.92 -6.33
N VAL A 121 -3.82 -6.06 -5.66
CA VAL A 121 -5.05 -6.43 -4.95
C VAL A 121 -6.13 -6.86 -5.94
N VAL A 122 -6.25 -6.21 -7.09
CA VAL A 122 -7.17 -6.60 -8.17
C VAL A 122 -6.77 -7.94 -8.77
N VAL A 123 -5.47 -8.19 -9.02
CA VAL A 123 -5.02 -9.48 -9.55
C VAL A 123 -5.31 -10.63 -8.58
N LEU A 124 -5.06 -10.44 -7.28
CA LEU A 124 -5.34 -11.46 -6.27
C LEU A 124 -6.85 -11.70 -6.07
N HIS A 125 -7.68 -10.67 -6.21
CA HIS A 125 -9.13 -10.80 -6.27
C HIS A 125 -9.56 -11.64 -7.48
N ASP A 126 -9.04 -11.32 -8.66
CA ASP A 126 -9.42 -12.00 -9.90
C ASP A 126 -8.91 -13.45 -9.96
N ALA A 127 -7.79 -13.73 -9.29
CA ALA A 127 -7.27 -15.07 -9.05
C ALA A 127 -8.07 -15.88 -8.01
N PHE A 128 -8.85 -15.25 -7.13
CA PHE A 128 -9.64 -15.95 -6.11
C PHE A 128 -10.85 -16.66 -6.73
N ARG A 129 -11.06 -17.94 -6.36
CA ARG A 129 -12.19 -18.76 -6.81
C ARG A 129 -13.52 -18.12 -6.40
N GLU A 130 -14.37 -17.75 -7.36
CA GLU A 130 -15.74 -17.26 -7.12
C GLU A 130 -16.74 -18.37 -7.49
N ASP A 131 -17.46 -18.87 -6.49
CA ASP A 131 -18.53 -19.87 -6.64
C ASP A 131 -19.44 -19.83 -5.40
N ARG A 132 -20.34 -18.85 -5.39
CA ARG A 132 -21.23 -18.58 -4.24
C ARG A 132 -22.14 -19.77 -3.91
N LYS A 133 -22.45 -20.63 -4.89
CA LYS A 133 -23.27 -21.84 -4.70
C LYS A 133 -22.54 -22.90 -3.89
N ASN A 134 -21.22 -22.99 -4.04
CA ASN A 134 -20.35 -23.85 -3.24
C ASN A 134 -19.62 -23.11 -2.11
N GLY A 135 -20.11 -21.93 -1.71
CA GLY A 135 -19.61 -21.18 -0.55
C GLY A 135 -18.34 -20.37 -0.76
N TYR A 136 -17.89 -20.16 -2.00
CA TYR A 136 -16.73 -19.33 -2.34
C TYR A 136 -17.18 -17.92 -2.75
N HIS A 137 -16.72 -16.89 -2.04
CA HIS A 137 -17.09 -15.49 -2.25
C HIS A 137 -15.85 -14.59 -2.30
N ARG A 138 -15.67 -13.81 -3.37
CA ARG A 138 -14.72 -12.68 -3.42
C ARG A 138 -15.43 -11.34 -3.33
N ILE A 139 -14.87 -10.45 -2.50
CA ILE A 139 -15.40 -9.12 -2.19
C ILE A 139 -14.28 -8.11 -2.43
N TYR A 140 -14.41 -7.32 -3.50
CA TYR A 140 -13.55 -6.16 -3.77
C TYR A 140 -14.06 -4.93 -3.02
N VAL A 141 -13.15 -4.12 -2.47
CA VAL A 141 -13.45 -2.85 -1.81
C VAL A 141 -12.60 -1.75 -2.48
N PRO A 142 -13.21 -0.83 -3.25
CA PRO A 142 -12.48 0.22 -3.97
C PRO A 142 -11.66 1.13 -3.05
N GLY A 143 -10.58 1.69 -3.59
CA GLY A 143 -9.69 2.60 -2.88
C GLY A 143 -10.39 3.88 -2.39
N VAL A 144 -9.92 4.42 -1.27
CA VAL A 144 -10.34 5.75 -0.79
C VAL A 144 -9.98 6.84 -1.80
N GLY A 145 -10.89 7.80 -2.00
CA GLY A 145 -10.76 8.84 -3.02
C GLY A 145 -11.24 8.44 -4.42
N THR A 146 -11.86 7.27 -4.56
CA THR A 146 -12.46 6.77 -5.82
C THR A 146 -13.94 6.43 -5.63
N PRO A 147 -14.74 6.39 -6.72
CA PRO A 147 -16.16 6.04 -6.63
C PRO A 147 -16.38 4.67 -6.00
N PHE A 148 -17.34 4.60 -5.09
CA PHE A 148 -17.87 3.38 -4.50
C PHE A 148 -19.38 3.57 -4.30
N GLU A 149 -20.14 3.15 -5.31
CA GLU A 149 -21.58 3.40 -5.45
C GLU A 149 -22.37 2.78 -4.29
N GLU A 150 -21.93 1.61 -3.83
CA GLU A 150 -22.50 0.82 -2.74
C GLU A 150 -22.37 1.46 -1.35
N ILE A 151 -21.60 2.55 -1.19
CA ILE A 151 -21.62 3.39 0.03
C ILE A 151 -22.01 4.86 -0.27
N GLY A 152 -22.42 5.16 -1.50
CA GLY A 152 -22.84 6.49 -1.93
C GLY A 152 -21.71 7.46 -2.33
N GLU A 153 -20.45 7.03 -2.38
CA GLU A 153 -19.35 7.87 -2.90
C GLU A 153 -19.38 7.83 -4.44
N LYS A 154 -20.04 8.80 -5.08
CA LYS A 154 -20.34 8.76 -6.52
C LYS A 154 -19.21 9.20 -7.45
N THR A 155 -18.19 9.88 -6.93
CA THR A 155 -17.11 10.51 -7.70
C THR A 155 -15.77 10.27 -7.03
N GLU A 156 -14.67 10.59 -7.72
CA GLU A 156 -13.39 10.75 -7.03
C GLU A 156 -13.45 11.94 -6.05
N THR A 157 -12.71 11.86 -4.94
CA THR A 157 -12.74 12.90 -3.89
C THR A 157 -11.32 13.31 -3.46
N PRO A 158 -10.96 14.61 -3.49
CA PRO A 158 -9.66 15.08 -2.96
C PRO A 158 -9.46 14.70 -1.49
N ASP A 159 -10.52 14.72 -0.68
CA ASP A 159 -10.46 14.33 0.74
C ASP A 159 -10.29 12.82 0.95
N GLY A 160 -10.82 11.96 0.07
CA GLY A 160 -10.48 10.54 0.09
C GLY A 160 -9.02 10.30 -0.32
N LYS A 161 -8.57 10.95 -1.40
CA LYS A 161 -7.18 10.89 -1.91
C LYS A 161 -6.16 11.39 -0.87
N ALA A 162 -6.44 12.51 -0.20
CA ALA A 162 -5.50 13.15 0.73
C ALA A 162 -5.65 12.70 2.18
N LYS A 163 -6.88 12.57 2.69
CA LYS A 163 -7.18 12.43 4.14
C LYS A 163 -7.77 11.06 4.54
N ALA A 164 -7.95 10.12 3.61
CA ALA A 164 -8.58 8.81 3.85
C ALA A 164 -10.05 8.86 4.31
N THR A 165 -10.78 9.92 3.94
CA THR A 165 -12.23 10.05 4.16
C THR A 165 -12.96 8.88 3.48
N GLY A 166 -14.01 8.34 4.11
CA GLY A 166 -14.74 7.17 3.63
C GLY A 166 -14.03 5.82 3.84
N GLY A 167 -12.88 5.80 4.54
CA GLY A 167 -12.16 4.56 4.86
C GLY A 167 -12.85 3.69 5.92
N ASP A 168 -13.57 4.31 6.85
CA ASP A 168 -14.43 3.69 7.86
C ASP A 168 -15.67 3.04 7.25
N ALA A 169 -16.39 3.76 6.38
CA ALA A 169 -17.54 3.23 5.65
C ALA A 169 -17.19 1.96 4.85
N ARG A 170 -16.02 1.96 4.19
CA ARG A 170 -15.46 0.79 3.48
C ARG A 170 -15.20 -0.42 4.41
N ILE A 171 -14.69 -0.18 5.63
CA ILE A 171 -14.47 -1.24 6.63
C ILE A 171 -15.82 -1.80 7.12
N ASN A 172 -16.78 -0.93 7.45
CA ASN A 172 -18.12 -1.33 7.87
C ASN A 172 -18.84 -2.14 6.78
N TRP A 173 -18.79 -1.69 5.53
CA TRP A 173 -19.37 -2.39 4.39
C TRP A 173 -18.76 -3.79 4.21
N ALA A 174 -17.43 -3.92 4.29
CA ALA A 174 -16.77 -5.22 4.23
C ALA A 174 -17.21 -6.17 5.36
N LEU A 175 -17.49 -5.64 6.57
CA LEU A 175 -18.04 -6.44 7.67
C LEU A 175 -19.47 -6.89 7.37
N ILE A 176 -20.31 -6.07 6.74
CA ILE A 176 -21.65 -6.48 6.25
C ILE A 176 -21.51 -7.58 5.20
N GLN A 177 -20.62 -7.42 4.22
CA GLN A 177 -20.46 -8.40 3.14
C GLN A 177 -19.92 -9.75 3.64
N LEU A 178 -19.16 -9.79 4.74
CA LEU A 178 -18.83 -11.05 5.45
C LEU A 178 -20.07 -11.75 6.04
N LEU A 179 -20.96 -11.00 6.71
CA LEU A 179 -22.21 -11.55 7.25
C LEU A 179 -23.16 -12.00 6.12
N ASN A 180 -23.23 -11.24 5.02
CA ASN A 180 -23.99 -11.58 3.82
C ASN A 180 -23.46 -12.86 3.14
N ALA A 181 -22.14 -13.02 3.00
CA ALA A 181 -21.54 -14.25 2.46
C ALA A 181 -21.87 -15.49 3.33
N MET A 182 -21.87 -15.33 4.66
CA MET A 182 -22.31 -16.39 5.58
C MET A 182 -23.80 -16.73 5.44
N HIS A 183 -24.67 -15.71 5.39
CA HIS A 183 -26.11 -15.89 5.27
C HIS A 183 -26.49 -16.51 3.91
N GLN A 184 -25.95 -15.98 2.80
CA GLN A 184 -26.25 -16.47 1.46
C GLN A 184 -25.83 -17.94 1.27
N SER A 185 -24.70 -18.35 1.85
CA SER A 185 -24.22 -19.74 1.78
C SER A 185 -25.06 -20.76 2.57
N VAL A 186 -25.92 -20.33 3.49
CA VAL A 186 -26.70 -21.20 4.39
C VAL A 186 -28.21 -21.06 4.18
N VAL A 187 -28.68 -19.84 4.01
CA VAL A 187 -30.11 -19.47 3.93
C VAL A 187 -30.58 -19.35 2.47
N GLY A 188 -29.66 -19.03 1.55
CA GLY A 188 -29.89 -18.82 0.11
C GLY A 188 -29.97 -17.34 -0.32
N GLU A 189 -30.07 -16.42 0.65
CA GLU A 189 -30.43 -15.01 0.45
C GLU A 189 -29.41 -14.09 1.13
N LEU A 190 -29.38 -12.80 0.78
CA LEU A 190 -28.60 -11.81 1.55
C LEU A 190 -29.29 -11.54 2.91
N LEU A 191 -28.50 -11.24 3.95
CA LEU A 191 -28.99 -10.77 5.25
C LEU A 191 -29.37 -9.28 5.20
N VAL A 192 -28.65 -8.52 4.38
CA VAL A 192 -28.80 -7.08 4.17
C VAL A 192 -28.72 -6.83 2.67
N SER A 193 -29.69 -6.12 2.08
CA SER A 193 -29.61 -5.77 0.65
C SER A 193 -28.44 -4.82 0.40
N ASP A 194 -27.85 -4.81 -0.81
CA ASP A 194 -26.68 -3.95 -1.07
C ASP A 194 -26.98 -2.45 -0.86
N LYS A 195 -28.24 -2.03 -1.11
CA LYS A 195 -28.74 -0.68 -0.82
C LYS A 195 -28.74 -0.37 0.68
N ASP A 196 -29.24 -1.30 1.49
CA ASP A 196 -29.28 -1.14 2.95
C ASP A 196 -27.88 -1.27 3.55
N ALA A 197 -27.01 -2.09 2.95
CA ALA A 197 -25.62 -2.27 3.35
C ALA A 197 -24.85 -0.95 3.27
N GLY A 198 -25.03 -0.18 2.19
CA GLY A 198 -24.48 1.17 2.06
C GLY A 198 -24.96 2.14 3.12
N HIS A 199 -26.26 2.14 3.42
CA HIS A 199 -26.84 2.99 4.46
C HIS A 199 -26.33 2.63 5.85
N LEU A 200 -26.35 1.33 6.22
CA LEU A 200 -25.84 0.85 7.50
C LEU A 200 -24.34 1.15 7.64
N ALA A 201 -23.52 0.85 6.62
CA ALA A 201 -22.08 1.08 6.66
C ALA A 201 -21.67 2.54 6.96
N THR A 202 -22.55 3.49 6.62
CA THR A 202 -22.34 4.93 6.82
C THR A 202 -23.09 5.50 8.04
N HIS A 203 -24.21 4.92 8.46
CA HIS A 203 -25.12 5.50 9.48
C HIS A 203 -25.33 4.67 10.76
N GLN A 204 -25.04 3.35 10.78
CA GLN A 204 -25.35 2.48 11.94
C GLN A 204 -24.28 1.41 12.23
N PRO A 205 -23.87 1.20 13.50
CA PRO A 205 -22.96 0.12 13.88
C PRO A 205 -23.63 -1.27 13.83
N LEU A 206 -22.88 -2.30 13.45
CA LEU A 206 -23.42 -3.63 13.10
C LEU A 206 -23.82 -4.54 14.28
N HIS A 207 -23.41 -4.18 15.49
CA HIS A 207 -23.30 -5.08 16.64
C HIS A 207 -24.09 -4.62 17.88
N VAL A 208 -24.76 -3.46 17.81
CA VAL A 208 -25.70 -2.96 18.83
C VAL A 208 -27.03 -2.58 18.17
N ASP A 209 -28.11 -2.63 18.94
CA ASP A 209 -29.42 -2.16 18.49
C ASP A 209 -29.56 -0.65 18.75
N GLY A 210 -29.54 0.17 17.69
CA GLY A 210 -29.77 1.61 17.80
C GLY A 210 -29.16 2.44 16.65
N SER A 211 -29.65 3.68 16.49
CA SER A 211 -29.15 4.62 15.48
C SER A 211 -28.21 5.65 16.10
N THR A 212 -27.05 5.87 15.47
CA THR A 212 -26.17 7.02 15.76
C THR A 212 -26.62 8.25 14.97
N SER A 213 -26.85 9.37 15.64
CA SER A 213 -27.28 10.62 14.99
C SER A 213 -26.24 11.11 13.94
N PRO A 214 -26.68 11.53 12.73
CA PRO A 214 -25.77 11.87 11.63
C PRO A 214 -24.86 13.08 11.92
N ASN A 215 -25.23 13.95 12.87
CA ASN A 215 -24.47 15.15 13.23
C ASN A 215 -23.72 15.01 14.57
N MET A 216 -23.10 13.86 14.84
CA MET A 216 -22.24 13.65 16.01
C MET A 216 -20.77 14.04 15.73
N PRO A 217 -20.23 15.16 16.27
CA PRO A 217 -18.83 15.55 16.08
C PRO A 217 -17.89 14.71 16.97
N GLY A 218 -17.75 13.43 16.67
CA GLY A 218 -16.92 12.51 17.45
C GLY A 218 -16.74 11.14 16.82
N LYS A 219 -15.57 10.92 16.17
CA LYS A 219 -15.13 9.64 15.56
C LYS A 219 -14.82 8.53 16.57
N ARG A 220 -15.68 8.32 17.58
CA ARG A 220 -15.42 7.38 18.69
C ARG A 220 -16.54 6.35 18.94
N VAL A 221 -17.80 6.62 18.64
CA VAL A 221 -18.91 5.72 19.04
C VAL A 221 -18.95 4.39 18.27
N TYR A 222 -18.55 4.37 16.99
CA TYR A 222 -18.52 3.12 16.19
C TYR A 222 -17.62 2.02 16.76
N PHE A 223 -16.54 2.39 17.46
CA PHE A 223 -15.47 1.46 17.87
C PHE A 223 -14.95 1.65 19.30
N VAL A 224 -15.46 2.63 20.06
CA VAL A 224 -15.04 2.89 21.46
C VAL A 224 -16.26 3.10 22.35
N GLY A 225 -16.75 2.02 22.97
CA GLY A 225 -17.87 2.06 23.90
C GLY A 225 -17.97 0.78 24.74
N ARG A 226 -18.38 0.90 26.00
CA ARG A 226 -18.48 -0.21 26.98
C ARG A 226 -19.57 -1.26 26.66
N ALA A 227 -20.27 -1.14 25.53
CA ALA A 227 -21.27 -2.11 25.07
C ALA A 227 -20.65 -3.32 24.33
N THR A 228 -19.37 -3.26 23.97
CA THR A 228 -18.68 -4.31 23.22
C THR A 228 -17.42 -4.83 23.89
N GLY A 229 -17.09 -6.07 23.55
CA GLY A 229 -15.89 -6.78 23.94
C GLY A 229 -16.00 -8.24 23.49
N LEU A 230 -14.86 -8.94 23.52
CA LEU A 230 -14.78 -10.36 23.19
C LEU A 230 -15.80 -11.14 24.05
N ASN A 231 -16.72 -11.87 23.40
CA ASN A 231 -17.83 -12.61 24.02
C ASN A 231 -19.05 -11.80 24.52
N ALA A 232 -19.28 -10.57 24.03
CA ALA A 232 -20.56 -9.88 24.23
C ALA A 232 -21.76 -10.66 23.65
N VAL A 233 -22.97 -10.33 24.12
CA VAL A 233 -24.23 -10.87 23.56
C VAL A 233 -24.52 -10.17 22.23
N PRO A 234 -24.66 -10.89 21.10
CA PRO A 234 -24.79 -10.25 19.78
C PRO A 234 -26.20 -9.69 19.56
N GLY A 235 -26.29 -8.36 19.52
CA GLY A 235 -27.44 -7.62 18.97
C GLY A 235 -27.28 -7.35 17.47
N GLY A 236 -28.17 -6.52 16.91
CA GLY A 236 -28.12 -6.06 15.53
C GLY A 236 -28.04 -7.18 14.48
N LYS A 237 -27.33 -6.92 13.39
CA LYS A 237 -27.19 -7.87 12.27
C LYS A 237 -26.39 -9.12 12.64
N LEU A 238 -25.50 -9.07 13.62
CA LEU A 238 -24.84 -10.27 14.14
C LEU A 238 -25.83 -11.18 14.89
N GLY A 239 -26.76 -10.60 15.66
CA GLY A 239 -27.83 -11.32 16.33
C GLY A 239 -28.87 -11.90 15.38
N GLU A 240 -29.23 -11.17 14.31
CA GLU A 240 -30.06 -11.69 13.21
C GLU A 240 -29.39 -12.88 12.50
N LEU A 241 -28.12 -12.75 12.13
CA LEU A 241 -27.35 -13.84 11.50
C LEU A 241 -27.35 -15.08 12.39
N GLN A 242 -27.05 -14.95 13.68
CA GLN A 242 -27.03 -16.09 14.59
C GLN A 242 -28.40 -16.78 14.66
N LYS A 243 -29.51 -16.03 14.72
CA LYS A 243 -30.87 -16.60 14.72
C LYS A 243 -31.19 -17.32 13.40
N ALA A 244 -30.77 -16.77 12.26
CA ALA A 244 -30.99 -17.37 10.94
C ALA A 244 -30.19 -18.67 10.75
N LEU A 245 -28.91 -18.69 11.18
CA LEU A 245 -28.06 -19.88 11.14
C LEU A 245 -28.51 -20.96 12.13
N GLN A 246 -29.15 -20.59 13.24
CA GLN A 246 -29.75 -21.53 14.19
C GLN A 246 -31.10 -22.08 13.75
N SER A 247 -31.92 -21.32 13.01
CA SER A 247 -33.26 -21.73 12.55
C SER A 247 -33.25 -22.56 11.26
N LYS A 248 -32.29 -22.29 10.35
CA LYS A 248 -31.91 -23.17 9.24
C LYS A 248 -30.53 -23.79 9.54
N PRO A 249 -30.41 -24.72 10.52
CA PRO A 249 -29.12 -25.30 10.89
C PRO A 249 -28.51 -26.02 9.67
N PRO A 250 -27.41 -25.52 9.10
CA PRO A 250 -26.85 -26.07 7.88
C PRO A 250 -26.38 -27.49 8.14
N LYS A 251 -26.91 -28.47 7.39
CA LYS A 251 -26.67 -29.91 7.61
C LYS A 251 -25.19 -30.32 7.65
N LYS A 252 -24.27 -29.46 7.19
CA LYS A 252 -22.82 -29.64 7.23
C LYS A 252 -21.97 -28.35 7.32
N LEU A 253 -22.41 -27.21 7.90
CA LEU A 253 -21.44 -26.08 8.01
C LEU A 253 -20.37 -26.36 9.07
N LEU A 254 -19.17 -26.70 8.62
CA LEU A 254 -18.02 -27.02 9.45
C LEU A 254 -17.22 -25.78 9.85
N GLN A 255 -17.03 -24.83 8.92
CA GLN A 255 -16.10 -23.70 9.12
C GLN A 255 -16.34 -22.55 8.13
N VAL A 256 -16.03 -21.32 8.57
CA VAL A 256 -15.77 -20.16 7.70
C VAL A 256 -14.27 -19.89 7.66
N ASN A 257 -13.73 -19.80 6.45
CA ASN A 257 -12.33 -19.49 6.14
C ASN A 257 -12.26 -18.08 5.52
N LEU A 258 -11.65 -17.13 6.21
CA LEU A 258 -11.51 -15.75 5.75
C LEU A 258 -10.06 -15.41 5.42
N SER A 259 -9.83 -14.91 4.21
CA SER A 259 -8.56 -14.34 3.75
C SER A 259 -8.77 -12.85 3.46
N VAL A 260 -7.89 -11.99 3.96
CA VAL A 260 -8.00 -10.53 3.76
C VAL A 260 -6.73 -10.03 3.09
N PHE A 261 -6.88 -9.16 2.10
CA PHE A 261 -5.79 -8.53 1.38
C PHE A 261 -5.97 -7.02 1.37
N GLY A 262 -4.86 -6.27 1.30
CA GLY A 262 -4.94 -4.87 0.93
C GLY A 262 -3.61 -4.22 0.60
N PHE A 263 -3.68 -3.03 -0.01
CA PHE A 263 -2.54 -2.19 -0.39
C PHE A 263 -2.70 -0.78 0.20
N SER A 264 -1.62 -0.12 0.62
CA SER A 264 -1.64 1.30 0.99
C SER A 264 -2.58 1.57 2.18
N ARG A 265 -3.54 2.50 2.03
CA ARG A 265 -4.64 2.69 2.98
C ARG A 265 -5.59 1.51 3.04
N GLY A 266 -5.81 0.79 1.93
CA GLY A 266 -6.49 -0.49 1.93
C GLY A 266 -5.82 -1.55 2.82
N ALA A 267 -4.48 -1.57 2.91
CA ALA A 267 -3.77 -2.43 3.86
C ALA A 267 -3.99 -1.99 5.32
N ALA A 268 -4.08 -0.68 5.59
CA ALA A 268 -4.48 -0.18 6.91
C ALA A 268 -5.95 -0.53 7.23
N GLN A 269 -6.85 -0.44 6.25
CA GLN A 269 -8.25 -0.86 6.37
C GLN A 269 -8.39 -2.36 6.60
N ALA A 270 -7.60 -3.19 5.91
CA ALA A 270 -7.55 -4.64 6.12
C ALA A 270 -7.15 -5.00 7.56
N ARG A 271 -6.19 -4.26 8.16
CA ARG A 271 -5.76 -4.43 9.56
C ARG A 271 -6.86 -4.00 10.53
N ALA A 272 -7.42 -2.79 10.35
CA ALA A 272 -8.53 -2.28 11.17
C ALA A 272 -9.77 -3.18 11.09
N PHE A 273 -10.11 -3.69 9.89
CA PHE A 273 -11.14 -4.68 9.66
C PHE A 273 -10.89 -5.97 10.47
N CYS A 274 -9.67 -6.54 10.43
CA CYS A 274 -9.32 -7.71 11.23
C CYS A 274 -9.39 -7.44 12.74
N HIS A 275 -8.99 -6.24 13.18
CA HIS A 275 -9.08 -5.80 14.56
C HIS A 275 -10.53 -5.71 15.06
N PHE A 276 -11.42 -5.04 14.32
CA PHE A 276 -12.84 -4.94 14.67
C PHE A 276 -13.55 -6.30 14.61
N LEU A 277 -13.27 -7.12 13.59
CA LEU A 277 -13.75 -8.49 13.50
C LEU A 277 -13.37 -9.28 14.77
N HIS A 278 -12.08 -9.25 15.16
CA HIS A 278 -11.57 -9.95 16.34
C HIS A 278 -12.19 -9.48 17.66
N HIS A 279 -12.24 -8.17 17.91
CA HIS A 279 -12.64 -7.64 19.21
C HIS A 279 -14.16 -7.47 19.38
N LEU A 280 -14.94 -7.39 18.30
CA LEU A 280 -16.37 -7.07 18.34
C LEU A 280 -17.29 -8.22 17.90
N LEU A 281 -16.86 -9.06 16.95
CA LEU A 281 -17.74 -10.08 16.33
C LEU A 281 -17.33 -11.52 16.64
N LEU A 282 -16.03 -11.77 16.86
CA LEU A 282 -15.54 -13.10 17.24
C LEU A 282 -15.75 -13.38 18.73
N LYS A 283 -16.05 -14.64 19.04
CA LYS A 283 -15.98 -15.21 20.40
C LYS A 283 -14.77 -16.15 20.46
N GLU A 284 -14.07 -16.19 21.58
CA GLU A 284 -12.94 -17.13 21.76
C GLU A 284 -13.34 -18.26 22.71
N LYS A 285 -13.08 -19.49 22.27
CA LYS A 285 -13.30 -20.71 23.07
C LYS A 285 -12.11 -21.65 22.91
N ASN A 286 -11.35 -21.80 23.98
CA ASN A 286 -10.18 -22.68 24.10
C ASN A 286 -9.13 -22.47 22.97
N GLY A 287 -8.73 -21.22 22.71
CA GLY A 287 -7.76 -20.89 21.67
C GLY A 287 -8.26 -21.12 20.24
N SER A 288 -9.57 -21.01 20.03
CA SER A 288 -10.21 -21.07 18.71
C SER A 288 -11.40 -20.13 18.63
N TYR A 289 -11.65 -19.57 17.45
CA TYR A 289 -12.64 -18.51 17.28
C TYR A 289 -13.95 -19.02 16.67
N THR A 290 -15.06 -18.37 17.02
CA THR A 290 -16.36 -18.54 16.36
C THR A 290 -16.96 -17.20 15.97
N LEU A 291 -17.73 -17.17 14.87
CA LEU A 291 -18.54 -16.04 14.42
C LEU A 291 -19.99 -16.53 14.30
N ALA A 292 -20.93 -15.88 15.00
CA ALA A 292 -22.32 -16.34 15.10
C ALA A 292 -22.44 -17.84 15.48
N GLU A 293 -21.61 -18.30 16.43
CA GLU A 293 -21.41 -19.70 16.87
C GLU A 293 -20.80 -20.68 15.84
N VAL A 294 -20.57 -20.27 14.59
CA VAL A 294 -19.88 -21.09 13.58
C VAL A 294 -18.35 -21.03 13.78
N PRO A 295 -17.59 -22.15 13.69
CA PRO A 295 -16.14 -22.14 13.71
C PRO A 295 -15.54 -21.22 12.66
N PHE A 296 -14.63 -20.34 13.07
CA PHE A 296 -14.09 -19.27 12.23
C PHE A 296 -12.56 -19.30 12.17
N ARG A 297 -12.01 -19.17 10.97
CA ARG A 297 -10.57 -19.21 10.68
C ARG A 297 -10.16 -17.99 9.85
N LEU A 298 -9.51 -17.01 10.48
CA LEU A 298 -8.89 -15.86 9.81
C LEU A 298 -7.51 -16.29 9.29
N GLN A 299 -7.51 -16.99 8.15
CA GLN A 299 -6.39 -17.82 7.72
C GLN A 299 -5.19 -17.06 7.15
N PHE A 300 -5.41 -15.88 6.56
CA PHE A 300 -4.35 -15.12 5.90
C PHE A 300 -4.66 -13.62 5.85
N LEU A 301 -3.64 -12.80 6.12
CA LEU A 301 -3.66 -11.35 5.97
C LEU A 301 -2.50 -10.90 5.06
N GLY A 302 -2.79 -10.61 3.79
CA GLY A 302 -1.82 -10.21 2.77
C GLY A 302 -1.75 -8.69 2.60
N LEU A 303 -0.65 -8.08 3.02
CA LEU A 303 -0.51 -6.61 3.05
C LEU A 303 0.58 -6.16 2.07
N PHE A 304 0.26 -5.16 1.25
CA PHE A 304 1.24 -4.40 0.48
C PHE A 304 1.38 -2.99 1.09
N ASP A 305 2.58 -2.71 1.59
CA ASP A 305 3.08 -1.40 2.00
C ASP A 305 2.07 -0.51 2.74
N SER A 306 1.70 -0.93 3.96
CA SER A 306 0.68 -0.30 4.80
C SER A 306 0.99 1.18 5.05
N VAL A 307 0.08 2.06 4.64
CA VAL A 307 0.13 3.50 4.90
C VAL A 307 -1.19 3.89 5.56
N ALA A 308 -1.14 4.26 6.84
CA ALA A 308 -2.33 4.54 7.64
C ALA A 308 -2.58 6.03 7.94
N SER A 309 -1.96 6.94 7.17
CA SER A 309 -2.13 8.38 7.40
C SER A 309 -3.55 8.84 7.07
N VAL A 310 -4.25 9.36 8.08
CA VAL A 310 -5.70 9.64 8.08
C VAL A 310 -5.94 11.04 8.66
N GLY A 311 -6.46 11.95 7.84
CA GLY A 311 -6.58 13.37 8.18
C GLY A 311 -5.27 14.16 8.07
N LEU A 312 -5.35 15.47 8.32
CA LEU A 312 -4.21 16.41 8.23
C LEU A 312 -3.21 16.30 9.41
N ALA A 313 -3.36 15.31 10.30
CA ALA A 313 -2.49 15.14 11.45
C ALA A 313 -1.09 14.65 11.05
N ASP A 314 -1.02 13.68 10.13
CA ASP A 314 0.24 13.05 9.70
C ASP A 314 1.13 13.98 8.86
N SER A 315 0.52 14.88 8.08
CA SER A 315 1.22 15.89 7.27
C SER A 315 1.72 17.08 8.11
N SER A 316 1.39 17.13 9.41
CA SER A 316 1.76 18.24 10.29
C SER A 316 3.12 17.98 10.97
N PRO A 317 4.06 18.95 10.98
CA PRO A 317 5.27 18.86 11.81
C PRO A 317 5.00 18.73 13.31
N PHE A 318 3.79 19.07 13.76
CA PHE A 318 3.46 19.28 15.18
C PHE A 318 2.67 18.13 15.82
N TRP A 319 2.00 17.29 15.03
CA TRP A 319 1.19 16.17 15.54
C TRP A 319 1.85 14.80 15.31
N ARG A 320 1.60 13.87 16.23
CA ARG A 320 2.21 12.53 16.24
C ARG A 320 1.20 11.50 16.73
N GLY A 321 0.53 10.86 15.79
CA GLY A 321 -0.45 9.81 16.07
C GLY A 321 -1.36 9.64 14.85
N LEU A 322 -1.82 8.41 14.62
CA LEU A 322 -2.72 8.09 13.52
C LEU A 322 -4.10 8.69 13.76
N GLY A 323 -4.81 9.03 12.68
CA GLY A 323 -6.12 9.66 12.77
C GLY A 323 -7.30 8.69 12.67
N GLY A 324 -8.43 9.09 13.29
CA GLY A 324 -9.74 8.48 13.05
C GLY A 324 -9.77 6.96 13.27
N TRP A 325 -10.19 6.21 12.25
CA TRP A 325 -10.39 4.77 12.30
C TRP A 325 -9.10 3.93 12.39
N ALA A 326 -7.94 4.51 12.10
CA ALA A 326 -6.64 3.83 12.19
C ALA A 326 -6.03 3.85 13.59
N ASN A 327 -6.44 4.80 14.45
CA ASN A 327 -5.86 4.98 15.78
C ASN A 327 -6.22 3.82 16.72
N GLY A 328 -5.23 3.01 17.10
CA GLY A 328 -5.37 1.86 18.01
C GLY A 328 -5.84 0.56 17.34
N THR A 329 -5.95 0.52 16.01
CA THR A 329 -6.65 -0.57 15.28
C THR A 329 -5.77 -1.35 14.31
N LEU A 330 -4.48 -0.99 14.18
CA LEU A 330 -3.57 -1.60 13.21
C LEU A 330 -2.77 -2.79 13.73
N ASP A 331 -2.82 -3.10 15.02
CA ASP A 331 -2.08 -4.21 15.61
C ASP A 331 -2.51 -5.55 14.99
N ILE A 332 -1.54 -6.43 14.70
CA ILE A 332 -1.80 -7.73 14.08
C ILE A 332 -2.40 -8.67 15.13
N VAL A 333 -3.72 -8.77 15.14
CA VAL A 333 -4.50 -9.52 16.13
C VAL A 333 -4.17 -11.03 16.14
N PRO A 334 -4.22 -11.70 17.30
CA PRO A 334 -3.80 -13.10 17.46
C PRO A 334 -4.70 -14.11 16.73
N SER A 335 -5.90 -13.70 16.33
CA SER A 335 -6.84 -14.51 15.53
C SER A 335 -6.39 -14.72 14.08
N VAL A 336 -5.51 -13.87 13.54
CA VAL A 336 -4.88 -14.12 12.22
C VAL A 336 -3.88 -15.28 12.36
N GLU A 337 -3.99 -16.31 11.53
CA GLU A 337 -2.99 -17.41 11.52
C GLU A 337 -1.65 -16.99 10.91
N ARG A 338 -1.67 -16.25 9.78
CA ARG A 338 -0.47 -15.74 9.10
C ARG A 338 -0.73 -14.38 8.45
N THR A 339 0.15 -13.42 8.73
CA THR A 339 0.25 -12.12 8.09
C THR A 339 1.56 -12.06 7.31
N VAL A 340 1.48 -11.65 6.05
CA VAL A 340 2.65 -11.34 5.21
C VAL A 340 2.53 -9.88 4.77
N HIS A 341 3.55 -9.08 5.04
CA HIS A 341 3.58 -7.65 4.72
C HIS A 341 4.79 -7.34 3.84
N LEU A 342 4.54 -6.86 2.62
CA LEU A 342 5.57 -6.52 1.65
C LEU A 342 5.77 -5.01 1.66
N CYS A 343 6.96 -4.55 2.03
CA CYS A 343 7.24 -3.13 2.34
C CYS A 343 8.17 -2.50 1.30
N ALA A 344 7.83 -1.32 0.80
CA ALA A 344 8.60 -0.58 -0.21
C ALA A 344 9.88 0.06 0.38
N ALA A 345 11.01 -0.19 -0.28
CA ALA A 345 12.33 0.24 0.16
C ALA A 345 12.73 1.64 -0.33
N HIS A 346 12.22 2.08 -1.48
CA HIS A 346 12.59 3.35 -2.12
C HIS A 346 11.44 4.39 -2.09
N GLU A 347 10.39 4.17 -1.29
CA GLU A 347 9.35 5.18 -1.12
C GLU A 347 9.87 6.37 -0.29
N ILE A 348 9.81 7.55 -0.86
CA ILE A 348 10.41 8.78 -0.31
C ILE A 348 9.38 9.81 0.17
N ARG A 349 8.07 9.66 -0.01
CA ARG A 349 7.05 10.65 0.42
C ARG A 349 6.78 10.67 1.94
N ILE A 350 6.45 11.83 2.51
CA ILE A 350 6.18 12.10 3.94
C ILE A 350 4.79 11.62 4.34
N ASN A 351 3.80 11.86 3.48
CA ASN A 351 2.41 11.40 3.57
C ASN A 351 2.25 9.88 3.34
N PHE A 352 3.36 9.16 3.09
CA PHE A 352 3.39 7.70 2.91
C PHE A 352 4.28 6.99 3.96
N PRO A 353 4.14 7.27 5.27
CA PRO A 353 4.90 6.58 6.31
C PRO A 353 4.47 5.11 6.38
N LEU A 354 5.44 4.21 6.57
CA LEU A 354 5.17 2.78 6.69
C LEU A 354 4.61 2.45 8.07
N SER A 355 3.38 1.98 8.17
CA SER A 355 2.86 1.32 9.37
C SER A 355 3.38 -0.12 9.42
N THR A 356 4.42 -0.42 10.22
CA THR A 356 4.92 -1.79 10.36
C THR A 356 3.91 -2.68 11.11
N GLY A 357 3.97 -3.99 10.91
CA GLY A 357 3.29 -5.01 11.73
C GLY A 357 3.98 -5.30 13.07
N ARG A 358 5.10 -4.63 13.37
CA ARG A 358 5.82 -4.66 14.66
C ARG A 358 4.98 -4.02 15.77
N THR A 359 5.00 -4.61 16.97
CA THR A 359 4.39 -4.02 18.17
C THR A 359 5.27 -2.93 18.80
N SER A 360 4.64 -2.11 19.64
CA SER A 360 5.22 -0.93 20.29
C SER A 360 6.46 -1.14 21.20
N ASP A 361 6.85 -2.39 21.41
CA ASP A 361 8.04 -2.87 22.12
C ASP A 361 9.14 -3.38 21.18
N ASN A 362 9.03 -3.06 19.88
CA ASN A 362 9.94 -3.43 18.79
C ASN A 362 10.07 -4.93 18.51
N ARG A 363 9.03 -5.72 18.82
CA ARG A 363 8.95 -7.15 18.46
C ARG A 363 7.93 -7.41 17.34
N TYR A 364 8.13 -8.46 16.57
CA TYR A 364 7.12 -8.93 15.62
C TYR A 364 6.17 -9.92 16.30
N PRO A 365 4.85 -9.80 16.10
CA PRO A 365 3.89 -10.84 16.44
C PRO A 365 4.28 -12.19 15.82
N PRO A 366 4.09 -13.32 16.53
CA PRO A 366 4.57 -14.63 16.06
C PRO A 366 3.79 -15.18 14.86
N ASN A 367 2.78 -14.47 14.38
CA ASN A 367 2.00 -14.72 13.17
C ASN A 367 2.33 -13.73 12.03
N CYS A 368 3.31 -12.83 12.18
CA CYS A 368 3.60 -11.75 11.22
C CYS A 368 5.02 -11.83 10.62
N ILE A 369 5.12 -11.71 9.29
CA ILE A 369 6.38 -11.59 8.55
C ILE A 369 6.37 -10.28 7.73
N GLU A 370 7.42 -9.48 7.85
CA GLU A 370 7.68 -8.36 6.93
C GLU A 370 8.82 -8.69 5.96
N LYS A 371 8.63 -8.39 4.68
CA LYS A 371 9.66 -8.53 3.62
C LYS A 371 9.87 -7.17 2.95
N VAL A 372 11.10 -6.68 2.88
CA VAL A 372 11.41 -5.43 2.16
C VAL A 372 11.65 -5.72 0.69
N TYR A 373 10.92 -5.01 -0.17
CA TYR A 373 11.01 -5.08 -1.63
C TYR A 373 11.55 -3.77 -2.21
N PRO A 374 12.45 -3.82 -3.21
CA PRO A 374 12.92 -2.63 -3.90
C PRO A 374 11.79 -1.98 -4.71
N GLY A 375 11.89 -0.66 -4.86
CA GLY A 375 10.89 0.17 -5.53
C GLY A 375 10.15 1.09 -4.56
N ALA A 376 9.38 2.01 -5.11
CA ALA A 376 8.47 2.88 -4.35
C ALA A 376 7.12 2.18 -4.07
N HIS A 377 6.18 2.88 -3.42
CA HIS A 377 4.90 2.33 -2.94
C HIS A 377 4.15 1.47 -3.98
N SER A 378 3.90 2.02 -5.16
CA SER A 378 3.19 1.35 -6.26
C SER A 378 4.07 0.38 -7.07
N ASN A 379 5.38 0.32 -6.82
CA ASN A 379 6.20 -0.81 -7.27
C ASN A 379 6.04 -2.03 -6.36
N VAL A 380 5.42 -1.90 -5.18
CA VAL A 380 5.12 -3.03 -4.30
C VAL A 380 3.65 -3.44 -4.36
N GLY A 381 2.72 -2.47 -4.38
CA GLY A 381 1.28 -2.76 -4.48
C GLY A 381 0.70 -2.80 -5.90
N GLY A 382 1.46 -2.45 -6.93
CA GLY A 382 0.90 -2.10 -8.25
C GLY A 382 0.28 -0.70 -8.25
N GLY A 383 -0.41 -0.34 -9.33
CA GLY A 383 -0.98 1.02 -9.52
C GLY A 383 -0.25 1.91 -10.53
N TYR A 384 0.79 1.41 -11.21
CA TYR A 384 1.48 2.11 -12.30
C TYR A 384 1.09 1.54 -13.67
N ASP A 385 0.81 2.40 -14.64
CA ASP A 385 0.60 2.02 -16.04
C ASP A 385 1.90 1.58 -16.73
N PRO A 386 1.89 0.53 -17.57
CA PRO A 386 3.02 0.20 -18.43
C PRO A 386 3.37 1.37 -19.36
N GLY A 387 4.59 1.88 -19.26
CA GLY A 387 5.07 3.07 -19.98
C GLY A 387 5.11 4.35 -19.14
N CYS A 388 4.54 4.37 -17.93
CA CYS A 388 4.77 5.45 -16.96
C CYS A 388 6.28 5.61 -16.71
N GLN A 389 6.78 6.85 -16.73
CA GLN A 389 8.21 7.17 -16.64
C GLN A 389 9.10 6.42 -17.65
N GLY A 390 8.54 5.91 -18.76
CA GLY A 390 9.23 5.10 -19.76
C GLY A 390 9.69 3.72 -19.25
N LYS A 391 9.09 3.23 -18.17
CA LYS A 391 9.35 1.94 -17.51
C LYS A 391 8.29 0.92 -17.90
N ALA A 392 8.62 -0.37 -17.90
CA ALA A 392 7.73 -1.46 -18.28
C ALA A 392 6.97 -1.29 -19.63
N VAL A 393 7.55 -0.57 -20.60
CA VAL A 393 6.87 -0.16 -21.84
C VAL A 393 6.27 -1.37 -22.57
N GLY A 394 4.95 -1.31 -22.83
CA GLY A 394 4.22 -2.27 -23.66
C GLY A 394 3.71 -3.54 -22.96
N SER A 395 4.08 -3.83 -21.71
CA SER A 395 3.52 -5.00 -20.98
C SER A 395 3.57 -4.88 -19.45
N ARG A 396 2.47 -5.26 -18.78
CA ARG A 396 2.39 -5.37 -17.32
C ARG A 396 3.39 -6.39 -16.74
N ALA A 397 3.76 -7.43 -17.50
CA ALA A 397 4.75 -8.43 -17.09
C ALA A 397 6.15 -7.85 -16.82
N LYS A 398 6.43 -6.61 -17.26
CA LYS A 398 7.68 -5.87 -17.02
C LYS A 398 7.64 -4.94 -15.79
N LEU A 399 6.49 -4.82 -15.11
CA LEU A 399 6.38 -3.98 -13.92
C LEU A 399 7.11 -4.60 -12.73
N LEU A 400 7.80 -3.77 -11.93
CA LEU A 400 8.47 -4.24 -10.71
C LEU A 400 7.49 -4.86 -9.69
N SER A 401 6.21 -4.47 -9.74
CA SER A 401 5.12 -5.00 -8.91
C SER A 401 4.80 -6.47 -9.15
N GLN A 402 5.23 -7.07 -10.27
CA GLN A 402 5.09 -8.50 -10.53
C GLN A 402 5.89 -9.35 -9.53
N MET A 403 7.03 -8.85 -9.03
CA MET A 403 7.88 -9.57 -8.08
C MET A 403 7.18 -9.79 -6.71
N PRO A 404 6.64 -8.75 -6.03
CA PRO A 404 5.86 -8.93 -4.80
C PRO A 404 4.45 -9.51 -5.04
N LEU A 405 3.85 -9.31 -6.21
CA LEU A 405 2.58 -9.97 -6.59
C LEU A 405 2.72 -11.49 -6.53
N LEU A 406 3.75 -12.04 -7.18
CA LEU A 406 3.98 -13.49 -7.22
C LEU A 406 4.41 -14.05 -5.87
N ASP A 407 5.17 -13.30 -5.06
CA ASP A 407 5.47 -13.72 -3.68
C ASP A 407 4.19 -13.79 -2.82
N MET A 408 3.34 -12.75 -2.86
CA MET A 408 2.05 -12.74 -2.14
C MET A 408 1.10 -13.84 -2.62
N TYR A 409 1.00 -14.05 -3.94
CA TYR A 409 0.20 -15.12 -4.55
C TYR A 409 0.64 -16.50 -4.03
N ASN A 410 1.95 -16.77 -3.98
CA ASN A 410 2.47 -18.04 -3.48
C ASN A 410 2.31 -18.19 -1.96
N GLU A 411 2.58 -17.16 -1.16
CA GLU A 411 2.35 -17.14 0.29
C GLU A 411 0.88 -17.41 0.66
N ALA A 412 -0.05 -16.81 -0.10
CA ALA A 412 -1.48 -17.05 0.03
C ALA A 412 -1.85 -18.51 -0.29
N ARG A 413 -1.36 -19.07 -1.41
CA ARG A 413 -1.59 -20.49 -1.77
C ARG A 413 -1.06 -21.44 -0.69
N LEU A 414 0.15 -21.23 -0.20
CA LEU A 414 0.77 -22.02 0.88
C LEU A 414 -0.01 -21.93 2.21
N SER A 415 -0.85 -20.90 2.36
CA SER A 415 -1.75 -20.69 3.51
C SER A 415 -3.16 -21.29 3.32
N ALA A 416 -3.39 -21.98 2.19
CA ALA A 416 -4.69 -22.49 1.72
C ALA A 416 -5.74 -21.39 1.41
N VAL A 417 -5.30 -20.23 0.89
CA VAL A 417 -6.19 -19.30 0.19
C VAL A 417 -6.60 -19.94 -1.15
N PRO A 418 -7.89 -20.01 -1.50
CA PRO A 418 -8.37 -20.63 -2.74
C PRO A 418 -8.16 -19.73 -3.97
N LEU A 419 -6.90 -19.35 -4.21
CA LEU A 419 -6.47 -18.77 -5.47
C LEU A 419 -6.38 -19.89 -6.52
N LEU A 420 -6.98 -19.68 -7.68
CA LEU A 420 -6.90 -20.59 -8.83
C LEU A 420 -5.48 -20.59 -9.39
N SER A 421 -4.98 -21.77 -9.75
CA SER A 421 -3.71 -21.91 -10.49
C SER A 421 -3.85 -21.36 -11.91
N THR A 422 -2.75 -21.04 -12.60
CA THR A 422 -2.81 -20.59 -14.00
C THR A 422 -3.54 -21.60 -14.91
N ALA A 423 -3.35 -22.90 -14.68
CA ALA A 423 -4.04 -23.99 -15.37
C ALA A 423 -5.53 -24.16 -14.97
N GLU A 424 -6.01 -23.51 -13.91
CA GLU A 424 -7.44 -23.37 -13.59
C GLU A 424 -7.99 -22.04 -14.13
N LEU A 425 -7.22 -20.95 -14.09
CA LEU A 425 -7.61 -19.64 -14.61
C LEU A 425 -7.88 -19.68 -16.13
N LEU A 426 -7.09 -20.45 -16.89
CA LEU A 426 -7.36 -20.68 -18.32
C LEU A 426 -8.69 -21.40 -18.61
N LYS A 427 -9.41 -21.89 -17.59
CA LYS A 427 -10.70 -22.60 -17.71
C LYS A 427 -11.90 -21.75 -17.25
N VAL A 428 -11.68 -20.56 -16.69
CA VAL A 428 -12.75 -19.65 -16.27
C VAL A 428 -12.83 -18.41 -17.15
N GLU A 429 -14.01 -17.80 -17.22
CA GLU A 429 -14.23 -16.56 -17.95
C GLU A 429 -13.35 -15.42 -17.40
N GLY A 430 -12.79 -14.59 -18.29
CA GLY A 430 -11.82 -13.54 -17.95
C GLY A 430 -10.43 -14.01 -17.52
N GLY A 431 -10.27 -15.27 -17.08
CA GLY A 431 -9.04 -15.76 -16.43
C GLY A 431 -7.78 -15.76 -17.28
N LYS A 432 -7.89 -15.63 -18.62
CA LYS A 432 -6.72 -15.37 -19.50
C LYS A 432 -6.00 -14.07 -19.13
N ASN A 433 -6.74 -13.02 -18.78
CA ASN A 433 -6.16 -11.72 -18.40
C ASN A 433 -5.48 -11.85 -17.04
N THR A 434 -6.10 -12.56 -16.10
CA THR A 434 -5.48 -12.89 -14.80
C THR A 434 -4.21 -13.73 -14.93
N VAL A 435 -4.10 -14.58 -15.96
CA VAL A 435 -2.84 -15.28 -16.27
C VAL A 435 -1.80 -14.31 -16.82
N ALA A 436 -2.14 -13.41 -17.74
CA ALA A 436 -1.23 -12.37 -18.22
C ALA A 436 -0.80 -11.36 -17.12
N ASP A 437 -1.64 -11.13 -16.12
CA ASP A 437 -1.31 -10.41 -14.89
C ASP A 437 -0.37 -11.19 -13.94
N LEU A 438 -0.29 -12.52 -14.07
CA LEU A 438 0.63 -13.39 -13.33
C LEU A 438 1.87 -13.77 -14.15
N GLU A 439 1.96 -13.32 -15.41
CA GLU A 439 3.17 -13.44 -16.22
C GLU A 439 4.22 -12.42 -15.76
N ILE A 440 5.48 -12.77 -16.00
CA ILE A 440 6.62 -11.95 -15.64
C ILE A 440 7.73 -12.12 -16.67
N ASP A 441 8.32 -10.99 -17.07
CA ASP A 441 9.33 -10.91 -18.11
C ASP A 441 10.70 -11.41 -17.62
N THR A 442 11.43 -12.15 -18.48
CA THR A 442 12.67 -12.83 -18.10
C THR A 442 13.83 -11.87 -17.86
N GLU A 443 13.95 -10.81 -18.66
CA GLU A 443 14.95 -9.75 -18.43
C GLU A 443 14.66 -9.01 -17.11
N SER A 444 13.39 -8.77 -16.82
CA SER A 444 12.92 -8.19 -15.55
C SER A 444 13.29 -9.06 -14.34
N ILE A 445 13.21 -10.39 -14.46
CA ILE A 445 13.72 -11.34 -13.45
C ILE A 445 15.24 -11.20 -13.27
N ASP A 446 16.01 -11.13 -14.35
CA ASP A 446 17.47 -11.05 -14.29
C ASP A 446 17.96 -9.72 -13.68
N LEU A 447 17.33 -8.59 -14.02
CA LEU A 447 17.60 -7.28 -13.42
C LEU A 447 17.32 -7.30 -11.90
N PHE A 448 16.16 -7.85 -11.49
CA PHE A 448 15.81 -7.98 -10.07
C PHE A 448 16.74 -8.94 -9.30
N ASN A 449 17.14 -10.06 -9.92
CA ASN A 449 18.11 -10.99 -9.35
C ASN A 449 19.50 -10.34 -9.20
N ALA A 450 19.96 -9.59 -10.20
CA ALA A 450 21.23 -8.85 -10.15
C ALA A 450 21.23 -7.82 -9.00
N TYR A 451 20.14 -7.08 -8.85
CA TYR A 451 19.94 -6.18 -7.72
C TYR A 451 19.99 -6.92 -6.37
N ARG A 452 19.25 -8.03 -6.22
CA ARG A 452 19.21 -8.83 -4.97
C ARG A 452 20.58 -9.42 -4.59
N VAL A 453 21.39 -9.81 -5.57
CA VAL A 453 22.77 -10.28 -5.34
C VAL A 453 23.70 -9.13 -4.92
N TRP A 454 23.48 -7.93 -5.44
CA TRP A 454 24.28 -6.75 -5.11
C TRP A 454 23.96 -6.19 -3.71
N THR A 455 22.68 -6.07 -3.33
CA THR A 455 22.29 -5.57 -2.00
C THR A 455 22.76 -6.47 -0.87
N ALA A 456 22.71 -7.80 -1.07
CA ALA A 456 23.23 -8.78 -0.12
C ALA A 456 24.75 -8.60 0.14
N ARG A 457 25.54 -8.27 -0.91
CA ARG A 457 26.97 -7.96 -0.78
C ARG A 457 27.22 -6.62 -0.07
N SER A 458 26.35 -5.64 -0.29
CA SER A 458 26.35 -4.35 0.41
C SER A 458 25.85 -4.42 1.87
N ARG A 459 25.59 -5.62 2.42
CA ARG A 459 25.14 -5.86 3.80
C ARG A 459 23.81 -5.19 4.17
N VAL A 460 22.92 -4.98 3.19
CA VAL A 460 21.57 -4.46 3.47
C VAL A 460 20.77 -5.53 4.22
N GLY A 461 20.21 -5.16 5.39
CA GLY A 461 19.46 -6.08 6.26
C GLY A 461 19.31 -5.54 7.68
N GLY A 462 18.83 -6.39 8.59
CA GLY A 462 18.49 -6.01 9.97
C GLY A 462 16.98 -5.81 10.15
N GLY A 463 16.59 -4.88 11.03
CA GLY A 463 15.18 -4.47 11.17
C GLY A 463 14.65 -3.70 9.97
N ILE A 464 13.34 -3.44 9.95
CA ILE A 464 12.63 -2.77 8.85
C ILE A 464 13.29 -1.42 8.46
N GLU A 465 13.64 -0.60 9.45
CA GLU A 465 14.33 0.68 9.22
C GLU A 465 15.72 0.47 8.63
N ALA A 466 16.52 -0.45 9.17
CA ALA A 466 17.88 -0.71 8.71
C ALA A 466 17.93 -1.23 7.26
N ALA A 467 16.97 -2.09 6.90
CA ALA A 467 16.80 -2.56 5.53
C ALA A 467 16.40 -1.40 4.59
N GLN A 468 15.36 -0.63 4.92
CA GLN A 468 14.93 0.53 4.12
C GLN A 468 16.04 1.58 3.97
N HIS A 469 16.77 1.89 5.05
CA HIS A 469 17.90 2.82 5.01
C HIS A 469 19.02 2.30 4.09
N GLY A 470 19.38 1.02 4.19
CA GLY A 470 20.41 0.41 3.35
C GLY A 470 20.04 0.41 1.86
N HIS A 471 18.79 0.10 1.52
CA HIS A 471 18.29 0.23 0.15
C HIS A 471 18.29 1.69 -0.35
N MET A 472 17.86 2.65 0.49
CA MET A 472 17.86 4.08 0.15
C MET A 472 19.27 4.62 -0.09
N GLN A 473 20.25 4.24 0.74
CA GLN A 473 21.66 4.60 0.56
C GLN A 473 22.22 4.13 -0.80
N LEU A 474 21.77 2.96 -1.29
CA LEU A 474 22.14 2.44 -2.60
C LEU A 474 21.40 3.16 -3.75
N TYR A 475 20.15 3.59 -3.54
CA TYR A 475 19.42 4.42 -4.50
C TYR A 475 20.04 5.82 -4.64
N TRP A 476 20.51 6.45 -3.55
CA TRP A 476 21.27 7.70 -3.63
C TRP A 476 22.55 7.56 -4.46
N ARG A 477 23.27 6.44 -4.39
CA ARG A 477 24.45 6.18 -5.25
C ARG A 477 24.08 6.12 -6.74
N TRP A 478 22.91 5.58 -7.08
CA TRP A 478 22.39 5.63 -8.45
C TRP A 478 21.99 7.04 -8.88
N ARG A 479 21.29 7.79 -8.02
CA ARG A 479 20.95 9.20 -8.30
C ARG A 479 22.20 10.07 -8.47
N LEU A 480 23.25 9.87 -7.68
CA LEU A 480 24.53 10.59 -7.84
C LEU A 480 25.24 10.27 -9.16
N LEU A 481 25.07 9.07 -9.74
CA LEU A 481 25.62 8.71 -11.04
C LEU A 481 24.94 9.48 -12.19
N HIS A 482 23.63 9.69 -12.09
CA HIS A 482 22.80 10.30 -13.15
C HIS A 482 22.34 11.73 -12.87
N MET A 483 22.79 12.35 -11.78
CA MET A 483 22.44 13.72 -11.39
C MET A 483 22.82 14.73 -12.49
N GLY A 484 21.84 15.50 -12.97
CA GLY A 484 21.99 16.41 -14.12
C GLY A 484 22.11 15.70 -15.48
N GLN A 485 21.95 14.37 -15.51
CA GLN A 485 22.14 13.52 -16.68
C GLN A 485 20.96 12.59 -16.99
N VAL A 486 19.87 12.62 -16.20
CA VAL A 486 18.68 11.77 -16.40
C VAL A 486 18.10 11.83 -17.81
N VAL A 487 18.32 12.93 -18.55
CA VAL A 487 17.91 13.08 -19.96
C VAL A 487 18.57 12.07 -20.92
N LYS A 488 19.68 11.43 -20.50
CA LYS A 488 20.40 10.40 -21.26
C LYS A 488 19.85 8.99 -21.01
N LEU A 489 19.02 8.80 -19.99
CA LEU A 489 18.56 7.48 -19.56
C LEU A 489 17.59 6.85 -20.58
N PRO A 490 17.69 5.52 -20.82
CA PRO A 490 16.75 4.80 -21.67
C PRO A 490 15.28 4.99 -21.27
N SER A 491 14.93 5.02 -19.99
CA SER A 491 13.54 5.28 -19.57
C SER A 491 13.10 6.71 -19.88
N TYR A 492 13.95 7.72 -19.65
CA TYR A 492 13.62 9.11 -19.99
C TYR A 492 13.32 9.30 -21.48
N GLN A 493 14.07 8.63 -22.36
CA GLN A 493 13.86 8.68 -23.80
C GLN A 493 12.53 8.03 -24.24
N ARG A 494 12.06 7.01 -23.50
CA ARG A 494 10.77 6.32 -23.74
C ARG A 494 9.58 6.98 -23.04
N ALA A 495 9.80 7.83 -22.06
CA ALA A 495 8.76 8.49 -21.27
C ALA A 495 7.96 9.50 -22.12
N ASN A 496 6.69 9.71 -21.77
CA ASN A 496 5.82 10.71 -22.42
C ASN A 496 6.25 12.16 -22.09
N ALA A 497 5.61 13.16 -22.72
CA ALA A 497 6.00 14.56 -22.56
C ALA A 497 5.92 15.07 -21.12
N GLN A 498 4.87 14.69 -20.38
CA GLN A 498 4.68 15.06 -18.98
C GLN A 498 5.73 14.39 -18.07
N ASP A 499 5.88 13.06 -18.14
CA ASP A 499 6.89 12.35 -17.34
C ASP A 499 8.32 12.85 -17.59
N ARG A 500 8.65 13.29 -18.83
CA ARG A 500 9.95 13.90 -19.15
C ARG A 500 10.17 15.28 -18.51
N ILE A 501 9.10 16.00 -18.16
CA ILE A 501 9.19 17.21 -17.32
C ILE A 501 9.39 16.78 -15.87
N ASP A 502 8.52 15.91 -15.35
CA ASP A 502 8.50 15.53 -13.94
C ASP A 502 9.75 14.81 -13.44
N ILE A 503 10.35 13.93 -14.26
CA ILE A 503 11.64 13.29 -13.96
C ILE A 503 12.78 14.32 -13.92
N ARG A 504 12.74 15.36 -14.78
CA ARG A 504 13.76 16.42 -14.82
C ARG A 504 13.63 17.37 -13.65
N GLU A 505 12.41 17.75 -13.30
CA GLU A 505 12.14 18.59 -12.12
C GLU A 505 12.51 17.83 -10.83
N SER A 506 12.25 16.52 -10.74
CA SER A 506 12.74 15.70 -9.62
C SER A 506 14.27 15.58 -9.56
N ASP A 507 14.97 15.47 -10.69
CA ASP A 507 16.44 15.48 -10.69
C ASP A 507 16.99 16.83 -10.22
N SER A 508 16.32 17.93 -10.57
CA SER A 508 16.62 19.27 -10.04
C SER A 508 16.35 19.40 -8.53
N ASP A 509 15.28 18.79 -8.01
CA ASP A 509 15.02 18.72 -6.56
C ASP A 509 16.14 17.92 -5.85
N PHE A 510 16.52 16.75 -6.38
CA PHE A 510 17.63 15.95 -5.82
C PHE A 510 18.97 16.70 -5.80
N ALA A 511 19.32 17.38 -6.90
CA ALA A 511 20.52 18.21 -6.96
C ALA A 511 20.46 19.39 -5.95
N SER A 512 19.28 19.97 -5.74
CA SER A 512 19.05 21.03 -4.76
C SER A 512 19.20 20.53 -3.32
N ASP A 513 18.67 19.35 -3.00
CA ASP A 513 18.85 18.70 -1.69
C ASP A 513 20.32 18.38 -1.40
N ALA A 514 21.05 17.86 -2.41
CA ALA A 514 22.47 17.56 -2.30
C ALA A 514 23.29 18.83 -2.00
N ALA A 515 23.03 19.92 -2.74
CA ALA A 515 23.65 21.21 -2.49
C ALA A 515 23.28 21.78 -1.11
N ALA A 516 22.03 21.62 -0.66
CA ALA A 516 21.60 22.05 0.66
C ALA A 516 22.26 21.26 1.80
N ALA A 517 22.48 19.96 1.64
CA ALA A 517 23.22 19.13 2.58
C ALA A 517 24.68 19.57 2.70
N LEU A 518 25.37 19.78 1.58
CA LEU A 518 26.77 20.23 1.53
C LEU A 518 26.95 21.65 2.11
N LEU A 519 26.04 22.58 1.78
CA LEU A 519 26.04 23.92 2.35
C LEU A 519 25.82 23.90 3.87
N ARG A 520 25.02 22.96 4.37
CA ARG A 520 24.80 22.77 5.81
C ARG A 520 26.01 22.15 6.50
N GLU A 521 26.64 21.14 5.91
CA GLU A 521 27.89 20.56 6.41
C GLU A 521 28.98 21.63 6.53
N LYS A 522 29.18 22.44 5.47
CA LYS A 522 30.13 23.55 5.52
C LYS A 522 29.81 24.53 6.63
N ARG A 523 28.54 24.96 6.79
CA ARG A 523 28.14 25.86 7.89
C ARG A 523 28.37 25.25 9.28
N GLU A 524 28.12 23.96 9.47
CA GLU A 524 28.37 23.28 10.74
C GLU A 524 29.87 23.10 11.01
N SER A 525 30.71 22.99 9.97
CA SER A 525 32.19 23.03 10.06
C SER A 525 32.71 24.45 10.38
N ASP A 526 32.27 25.47 9.65
CA ASP A 526 32.67 26.87 9.83
C ASP A 526 32.29 27.39 11.24
N LEU A 527 31.19 26.87 11.82
CA LEU A 527 30.72 27.19 13.17
C LEU A 527 31.15 26.17 14.25
N ALA A 528 31.94 25.15 13.91
CA ALA A 528 32.42 24.15 14.87
C ALA A 528 33.20 24.77 16.06
N PRO A 529 34.05 25.80 15.89
CA PRO A 529 34.75 26.45 17.01
C PRO A 529 33.84 27.22 17.99
N LEU A 530 32.59 27.48 17.61
CA LEU A 530 31.64 28.34 18.34
C LEU A 530 30.41 27.59 18.87
N SER A 531 30.29 26.29 18.59
CA SER A 531 29.09 25.50 18.92
C SER A 531 29.39 24.34 19.88
N ALA A 532 28.46 24.07 20.79
CA ALA A 532 28.60 23.05 21.83
C ALA A 532 28.38 21.60 21.31
N GLY A 533 29.06 21.23 20.22
CA GLY A 533 29.15 19.85 19.70
C GLY A 533 27.88 19.24 19.08
N LYS A 534 26.76 19.97 19.05
CA LYS A 534 25.47 19.46 18.54
C LYS A 534 25.27 19.81 17.06
N SER A 535 25.79 18.97 16.17
CA SER A 535 25.47 19.00 14.73
C SER A 535 23.96 18.87 14.49
N GLY A 536 23.40 19.76 13.68
CA GLY A 536 21.99 19.82 13.32
C GLY A 536 21.60 19.00 12.09
N LEU A 537 22.57 18.50 11.33
CA LEU A 537 22.36 17.55 10.22
C LEU A 537 21.56 16.32 10.68
N SER A 538 20.56 15.89 9.91
CA SER A 538 19.82 14.65 10.18
C SER A 538 20.69 13.40 9.99
N ALA A 539 20.23 12.24 10.49
CA ALA A 539 20.92 10.97 10.25
C ALA A 539 21.06 10.66 8.75
N ALA A 540 19.98 10.85 7.99
CA ALA A 540 19.98 10.68 6.54
C ALA A 540 20.93 11.65 5.82
N GLN A 541 21.02 12.91 6.26
CA GLN A 541 21.97 13.86 5.71
C GLN A 541 23.42 13.45 6.00
N LYS A 542 23.72 12.95 7.21
CA LYS A 542 25.05 12.42 7.58
C LYS A 542 25.43 11.19 6.77
N ASP A 543 24.50 10.26 6.56
CA ASP A 543 24.71 9.09 5.69
C ASP A 543 24.91 9.51 4.22
N PHE A 544 24.10 10.44 3.71
CA PHE A 544 24.22 10.95 2.35
C PHE A 544 25.55 11.66 2.10
N LEU A 545 25.99 12.53 3.02
CA LEU A 545 27.27 13.24 2.91
C LEU A 545 28.46 12.28 2.92
N ARG A 546 28.43 11.24 3.77
CA ARG A 546 29.40 10.14 3.70
C ARG A 546 29.40 9.48 2.32
N ILE A 547 28.23 9.12 1.80
CA ILE A 547 28.08 8.47 0.49
C ILE A 547 28.54 9.37 -0.66
N TYR A 548 28.30 10.68 -0.57
CA TYR A 548 28.77 11.67 -1.52
C TYR A 548 30.31 11.76 -1.53
N ALA A 549 30.94 11.80 -0.36
CA ALA A 549 32.39 11.75 -0.23
C ALA A 549 32.98 10.40 -0.71
N GLU A 550 32.36 9.27 -0.39
CA GLU A 550 32.72 7.93 -0.90
C GLU A 550 32.61 7.84 -2.44
N PHE A 551 31.64 8.54 -3.03
CA PHE A 551 31.41 8.58 -4.48
C PHE A 551 32.45 9.45 -5.20
N LEU A 552 32.78 10.63 -4.66
CA LEU A 552 33.83 11.49 -5.23
C LEU A 552 35.24 10.89 -5.10
N THR A 553 35.52 10.13 -4.04
CA THR A 553 36.88 9.64 -3.76
C THR A 553 37.23 8.29 -4.40
N ASN A 554 36.25 7.43 -4.71
CA ASN A 554 36.51 6.08 -5.21
C ASN A 554 35.98 5.86 -6.64
N ALA A 555 36.90 5.75 -7.60
CA ALA A 555 36.62 5.37 -9.00
C ALA A 555 36.12 3.91 -9.19
N SER A 556 35.81 3.21 -8.10
CA SER A 556 35.23 1.86 -8.05
C SER A 556 33.84 1.81 -7.38
N THR A 557 33.54 2.68 -6.41
CA THR A 557 32.20 2.79 -5.79
C THR A 557 31.19 3.47 -6.71
N THR A 558 31.70 4.35 -7.58
CA THR A 558 31.02 4.98 -8.72
C THR A 558 30.57 3.98 -9.79
N LYS A 559 31.19 2.80 -9.88
CA LYS A 559 30.85 1.78 -10.87
C LYS A 559 29.75 0.86 -10.36
N LEU A 560 28.51 1.33 -10.45
CA LEU A 560 27.34 0.46 -10.31
C LEU A 560 27.41 -0.65 -11.38
N PRO A 561 27.07 -1.91 -11.06
CA PRO A 561 26.98 -2.96 -12.06
C PRO A 561 25.92 -2.59 -13.12
N ALA A 562 26.19 -2.82 -14.41
CA ALA A 562 25.29 -2.38 -15.48
C ALA A 562 23.84 -2.92 -15.35
N ALA A 563 23.66 -4.16 -14.86
CA ALA A 563 22.34 -4.71 -14.58
C ALA A 563 21.63 -4.06 -13.37
N VAL A 564 22.38 -3.53 -12.40
CA VAL A 564 21.83 -2.76 -11.27
C VAL A 564 21.45 -1.33 -11.71
N ASP A 565 22.25 -0.74 -12.59
CA ASP A 565 21.97 0.56 -13.21
C ASP A 565 20.67 0.51 -14.04
N ARG A 566 20.57 -0.49 -14.93
CA ARG A 566 19.33 -0.79 -15.68
C ARG A 566 18.15 -1.13 -14.77
N PHE A 567 18.35 -1.88 -13.69
CA PHE A 567 17.28 -2.16 -12.73
C PHE A 567 16.66 -0.88 -12.14
N PHE A 568 17.48 0.08 -11.75
CA PHE A 568 16.98 1.37 -11.26
C PHE A 568 16.31 2.20 -12.36
N ASP A 569 16.89 2.31 -13.56
CA ASP A 569 16.28 3.09 -14.65
C ASP A 569 14.97 2.49 -15.18
N GLU A 570 14.95 1.18 -15.44
CA GLU A 570 13.92 0.53 -16.24
C GLU A 570 12.78 -0.07 -15.41
N MET A 571 12.98 -0.28 -14.09
CA MET A 571 12.00 -0.91 -13.20
C MET A 571 11.58 -0.03 -12.00
N VAL A 572 12.52 0.62 -11.31
CA VAL A 572 12.23 1.43 -10.09
C VAL A 572 11.63 2.77 -10.48
N HIS A 573 10.37 3.01 -10.11
CA HIS A 573 9.72 4.28 -10.39
C HIS A 573 10.06 5.32 -9.33
N ASP A 574 10.20 6.58 -9.74
CA ASP A 574 10.41 7.71 -8.85
C ASP A 574 9.07 8.22 -8.31
N SER A 575 8.77 7.97 -7.04
CA SER A 575 7.53 8.43 -6.42
C SER A 575 7.49 9.91 -6.05
N HIS A 576 8.62 10.62 -6.11
CA HIS A 576 8.61 12.09 -6.01
C HIS A 576 8.18 12.68 -7.36
N ALA A 577 8.79 12.24 -8.46
CA ALA A 577 8.51 12.74 -9.81
C ALA A 577 7.01 12.78 -10.14
N SER A 578 6.31 11.64 -10.18
CA SER A 578 4.95 11.54 -10.76
C SER A 578 3.77 11.68 -9.77
N PHE A 579 3.99 12.00 -8.49
CA PHE A 579 2.90 12.18 -7.52
C PHE A 579 2.80 13.63 -7.01
N TYR A 580 1.85 14.36 -7.58
CA TYR A 580 1.61 15.77 -7.27
C TYR A 580 0.70 15.93 -6.05
N MET A 581 1.01 16.93 -5.23
CA MET A 581 0.12 17.46 -4.19
C MET A 581 -0.72 18.64 -4.71
N VAL A 582 -0.36 19.19 -5.88
CA VAL A 582 -0.99 20.35 -6.54
C VAL A 582 -1.33 20.01 -7.98
N GLY A 583 -2.59 20.24 -8.38
CA GLY A 583 -3.08 20.07 -9.75
C GLY A 583 -3.70 18.71 -10.05
N PRO A 584 -4.33 18.56 -11.24
CA PRO A 584 -5.17 17.41 -11.56
C PRO A 584 -4.34 16.15 -11.86
N VAL A 585 -4.56 15.09 -11.07
CA VAL A 585 -3.79 13.84 -11.15
C VAL A 585 -4.45 12.86 -12.12
N THR A 586 -5.76 12.62 -11.97
CA THR A 586 -6.51 11.67 -12.80
C THR A 586 -7.14 12.32 -14.03
N ALA A 587 -7.65 11.51 -14.96
CA ALA A 587 -8.45 12.00 -16.08
C ALA A 587 -9.73 12.74 -15.60
N PHE A 588 -10.36 12.26 -14.52
CA PHE A 588 -11.50 12.92 -13.89
C PHE A 588 -11.11 14.29 -13.32
N ASP A 589 -10.00 14.38 -12.58
CA ASP A 589 -9.51 15.67 -12.05
C ASP A 589 -9.26 16.69 -13.19
N ARG A 590 -8.71 16.23 -14.32
CA ARG A 590 -8.46 17.05 -15.53
C ARG A 590 -9.78 17.53 -16.15
N GLU A 591 -10.75 16.63 -16.32
CA GLU A 591 -12.06 16.93 -16.89
C GLU A 591 -12.82 17.97 -16.05
N GLU A 592 -12.81 17.84 -14.72
CA GLU A 592 -13.44 18.80 -13.81
C GLU A 592 -12.76 20.18 -13.86
N LYS A 593 -11.42 20.28 -13.90
CA LYS A 593 -10.74 21.57 -14.11
C LYS A 593 -11.07 22.17 -15.48
N ILE A 594 -11.22 21.36 -16.53
CA ILE A 594 -11.67 21.82 -17.86
C ILE A 594 -13.11 22.34 -17.82
N LYS A 595 -14.03 21.71 -17.08
CA LYS A 595 -15.41 22.18 -16.88
C LYS A 595 -15.46 23.52 -16.13
N GLN A 596 -14.67 23.65 -15.05
CA GLN A 596 -14.59 24.89 -14.26
C GLN A 596 -14.14 26.08 -15.12
N ILE A 597 -13.13 25.90 -15.99
CA ILE A 597 -12.67 26.94 -16.93
C ILE A 597 -13.74 27.25 -17.99
N LYS A 598 -14.46 26.24 -18.50
CA LYS A 598 -15.58 26.44 -19.45
C LYS A 598 -16.70 27.28 -18.84
N GLN A 599 -17.13 26.96 -17.62
CA GLN A 599 -18.15 27.71 -16.88
C GLN A 599 -17.71 29.17 -16.62
N LYS A 600 -16.47 29.39 -16.17
CA LYS A 600 -15.91 30.74 -15.96
C LYS A 600 -15.90 31.59 -17.25
N MET A 601 -15.57 30.96 -18.39
CA MET A 601 -15.65 31.58 -19.72
C MET A 601 -17.08 31.87 -20.19
N GLU A 602 -18.04 31.01 -19.87
CA GLU A 602 -19.46 31.21 -20.19
C GLU A 602 -20.07 32.36 -19.38
N VAL A 603 -19.79 32.43 -18.08
CA VAL A 603 -20.18 33.57 -17.22
C VAL A 603 -19.58 34.89 -17.73
N THR A 604 -18.28 34.89 -18.08
CA THR A 604 -17.61 36.08 -18.63
C THR A 604 -18.21 36.51 -19.97
N ARG A 605 -18.52 35.55 -20.86
CA ARG A 605 -19.22 35.83 -22.13
C ARG A 605 -20.63 36.38 -21.91
N GLY A 606 -21.38 35.82 -20.97
CA GLY A 606 -22.72 36.30 -20.60
C GLY A 606 -22.69 37.74 -20.08
N HIS A 607 -21.74 38.06 -19.19
CA HIS A 607 -21.55 39.42 -18.68
C HIS A 607 -21.13 40.40 -19.80
N ILE A 608 -20.25 40.01 -20.72
CA ILE A 608 -19.89 40.84 -21.90
C ILE A 608 -21.08 41.04 -22.84
N ALA A 609 -21.92 40.02 -23.04
CA ALA A 609 -23.13 40.12 -23.86
C ALA A 609 -24.17 41.05 -23.21
N TRP A 610 -24.37 40.93 -21.88
CA TRP A 610 -25.19 41.85 -21.10
C TRP A 610 -24.68 43.29 -21.20
N LEU A 611 -23.38 43.53 -20.98
CA LEU A 611 -22.77 44.86 -21.10
C LEU A 611 -23.01 45.45 -22.49
N LYS A 612 -22.83 44.68 -23.57
CA LYS A 612 -23.08 45.13 -24.95
C LYS A 612 -24.55 45.48 -25.16
N HIS A 613 -25.48 44.59 -24.81
CA HIS A 613 -26.91 44.81 -24.96
C HIS A 613 -27.37 46.05 -24.16
N THR A 614 -27.07 46.07 -22.86
CA THR A 614 -27.44 47.17 -21.96
C THR A 614 -26.80 48.49 -22.39
N SER A 615 -25.55 48.49 -22.90
CA SER A 615 -24.93 49.71 -23.47
C SER A 615 -25.62 50.24 -24.73
N ALA A 616 -26.28 49.39 -25.51
CA ALA A 616 -27.04 49.79 -26.68
C ALA A 616 -28.48 50.25 -26.36
N THR A 617 -29.02 49.85 -25.21
CA THR A 617 -30.35 50.26 -24.71
C THR A 617 -30.28 51.34 -23.61
N LEU A 618 -29.09 51.75 -23.17
CA LEU A 618 -28.86 52.69 -22.07
C LEU A 618 -29.14 54.15 -22.46
N THR A 619 -30.39 54.58 -22.31
CA THR A 619 -30.66 55.99 -22.01
C THR A 619 -30.39 56.25 -20.53
N LEU A 620 -29.63 57.31 -20.22
CA LEU A 620 -29.45 57.79 -18.86
C LEU A 620 -30.49 58.89 -18.56
N PRO A 621 -31.10 58.93 -17.37
CA PRO A 621 -30.91 58.03 -16.23
C PRO A 621 -31.57 56.65 -16.39
N LEU A 622 -31.03 55.65 -15.70
CA LEU A 622 -31.51 54.25 -15.69
C LEU A 622 -33.00 54.14 -15.30
N ASN A 623 -33.82 53.61 -16.20
CA ASN A 623 -35.20 53.18 -15.91
C ASN A 623 -35.19 51.97 -14.94
N PRO A 624 -35.95 51.95 -13.83
CA PRO A 624 -36.02 50.82 -12.88
C PRO A 624 -36.47 49.46 -13.47
N GLU A 625 -36.98 49.39 -14.70
CA GLU A 625 -37.32 48.11 -15.35
C GLU A 625 -36.11 47.31 -15.88
N HIS A 626 -34.89 47.86 -15.84
CA HIS A 626 -33.69 47.14 -16.28
C HIS A 626 -33.39 45.94 -15.37
N GLN A 627 -33.26 44.75 -15.96
CA GLN A 627 -32.81 43.56 -15.24
C GLN A 627 -31.45 43.80 -14.58
N PRO A 628 -31.26 43.34 -13.32
CA PRO A 628 -29.98 43.49 -12.63
C PRO A 628 -28.86 42.78 -13.40
N PRO A 629 -27.61 43.26 -13.32
CA PRO A 629 -26.48 42.57 -13.92
C PRO A 629 -26.38 41.12 -13.40
N PRO A 630 -25.95 40.16 -14.24
CA PRO A 630 -25.63 38.81 -13.76
C PRO A 630 -24.60 38.91 -12.62
N PRO A 631 -24.76 38.14 -11.52
CA PRO A 631 -24.05 38.36 -10.27
C PRO A 631 -22.54 38.38 -10.48
N MET A 632 -21.92 39.52 -10.15
CA MET A 632 -20.56 39.85 -10.55
C MET A 632 -19.52 39.38 -9.51
N ASP A 633 -19.66 38.12 -9.07
CA ASP A 633 -18.73 37.49 -8.13
C ASP A 633 -17.60 36.78 -8.87
N GLU A 634 -16.39 36.87 -8.32
CA GLU A 634 -15.14 36.18 -8.73
C GLU A 634 -14.75 36.13 -10.24
N ALA A 635 -15.39 36.92 -11.10
CA ALA A 635 -15.10 37.04 -12.53
C ALA A 635 -13.77 37.77 -12.86
N ARG A 636 -12.68 37.38 -12.18
CA ARG A 636 -11.32 37.75 -12.55
C ARG A 636 -10.98 37.18 -13.93
N SER A 637 -10.20 37.93 -14.69
CA SER A 637 -9.58 37.46 -15.93
C SER A 637 -8.92 36.10 -15.71
N LEU A 638 -9.05 35.20 -16.69
CA LEU A 638 -8.40 33.89 -16.64
C LEU A 638 -6.91 34.06 -16.33
N SER A 639 -6.38 33.25 -15.43
CA SER A 639 -4.93 33.13 -15.20
C SER A 639 -4.21 32.67 -16.47
N ASP A 640 -2.90 32.85 -16.57
CA ASP A 640 -2.17 32.45 -17.77
C ASP A 640 -2.22 30.92 -17.98
N LEU A 641 -2.32 30.14 -16.91
CA LEU A 641 -2.62 28.71 -16.95
C LEU A 641 -4.05 28.42 -17.42
N GLU A 642 -5.07 29.09 -16.87
CA GLU A 642 -6.46 28.91 -17.32
C GLU A 642 -6.62 29.26 -18.82
N ARG A 643 -5.94 30.32 -19.29
CA ARG A 643 -5.85 30.65 -20.72
C ARG A 643 -5.12 29.56 -21.51
N ARG A 644 -4.00 29.05 -21.01
CA ARG A 644 -3.23 27.98 -21.66
C ARG A 644 -4.07 26.71 -21.84
N VAL A 645 -4.84 26.31 -20.83
CA VAL A 645 -5.80 25.20 -20.91
C VAL A 645 -6.95 25.52 -21.87
N TRP A 646 -7.53 26.71 -21.81
CA TRP A 646 -8.64 27.14 -22.69
C TRP A 646 -8.25 27.18 -24.17
N GLU A 647 -7.06 27.68 -24.50
CA GLU A 647 -6.56 27.71 -25.87
C GLU A 647 -6.17 26.30 -26.35
N TYR A 648 -5.56 25.48 -25.50
CA TYR A 648 -5.23 24.08 -25.81
C TYR A 648 -6.48 23.24 -26.12
N GLN A 649 -7.58 23.45 -25.38
CA GLN A 649 -8.87 22.80 -25.63
C GLN A 649 -9.47 23.06 -27.03
N LYS A 650 -9.00 24.08 -27.77
CA LYS A 650 -9.46 24.36 -29.15
C LYS A 650 -8.87 23.39 -30.18
N THR A 651 -7.69 22.84 -29.90
CA THR A 651 -6.97 21.90 -30.78
C THR A 651 -6.94 20.48 -30.23
N HIS A 652 -7.00 20.33 -28.90
CA HIS A 652 -6.96 19.06 -28.18
C HIS A 652 -8.16 18.97 -27.22
N PRO A 653 -9.40 18.77 -27.74
CA PRO A 653 -10.62 18.79 -26.93
C PRO A 653 -10.64 17.63 -25.92
N GLY A 654 -10.86 17.95 -24.64
CA GLY A 654 -10.80 17.00 -23.53
C GLY A 654 -9.39 16.75 -22.95
N GLU A 655 -8.32 17.15 -23.62
CA GLU A 655 -6.95 16.97 -23.13
C GLU A 655 -6.46 18.14 -22.28
N PHE A 656 -5.49 17.89 -21.40
CA PHE A 656 -4.91 18.89 -20.49
C PHE A 656 -3.43 19.11 -20.86
N PRO A 657 -2.98 20.37 -21.10
CA PRO A 657 -1.61 20.66 -21.51
C PRO A 657 -0.59 20.30 -20.42
N GLU A 658 0.67 20.14 -20.78
CA GLU A 658 1.72 19.73 -19.84
C GLU A 658 1.92 20.73 -18.70
N LEU A 659 2.04 20.23 -17.49
CA LEU A 659 2.25 21.00 -16.26
C LEU A 659 3.71 20.97 -15.82
N THR A 660 4.17 22.10 -15.31
CA THR A 660 5.50 22.35 -14.74
C THR A 660 5.38 22.75 -13.27
N ASP A 661 6.48 22.88 -12.55
CA ASP A 661 6.48 23.48 -11.20
C ASP A 661 6.14 24.97 -11.21
N ALA A 662 6.38 25.68 -12.31
CA ALA A 662 6.03 27.10 -12.45
C ALA A 662 4.51 27.34 -12.43
N ASP A 663 3.70 26.34 -12.80
CA ASP A 663 2.23 26.40 -12.77
C ASP A 663 1.65 26.33 -11.34
N ARG A 664 2.45 25.94 -10.34
CA ARG A 664 1.99 25.62 -8.97
C ARG A 664 1.15 26.71 -8.32
N GLU A 665 1.57 27.98 -8.36
CA GLU A 665 0.83 29.08 -7.73
C GLU A 665 -0.51 29.36 -8.42
N GLN A 666 -0.60 29.11 -9.73
CA GLN A 666 -1.84 29.25 -10.50
C GLN A 666 -2.78 28.07 -10.23
N LEU A 667 -2.26 26.84 -10.17
CA LEU A 667 -3.01 25.65 -9.73
C LEU A 667 -3.57 25.83 -8.30
N LEU A 668 -2.76 26.35 -7.37
CA LEU A 668 -3.20 26.67 -6.00
C LEU A 668 -4.25 27.79 -5.93
N ALA A 669 -4.40 28.60 -6.98
CA ALA A 669 -5.47 29.60 -7.11
C ALA A 669 -6.72 29.04 -7.84
N MET A 670 -6.67 27.79 -8.32
CA MET A 670 -7.79 27.04 -8.88
C MET A 670 -8.37 26.01 -7.88
N GLU A 671 -7.88 25.97 -6.63
CA GLU A 671 -8.44 25.19 -5.53
C GLU A 671 -9.11 26.12 -4.50
N ASP A 672 -10.01 25.58 -3.67
CA ASP A 672 -10.65 26.34 -2.60
C ASP A 672 -9.63 26.82 -1.54
N ILE A 673 -10.00 27.85 -0.76
CA ILE A 673 -9.10 28.50 0.20
C ILE A 673 -8.56 27.52 1.27
N VAL A 674 -9.35 26.53 1.68
CA VAL A 674 -8.95 25.54 2.71
C VAL A 674 -7.99 24.52 2.13
N THR A 675 -8.27 24.00 0.93
CA THR A 675 -7.36 23.11 0.20
C THR A 675 -6.06 23.82 -0.17
N SER A 676 -6.14 25.02 -0.75
CA SER A 676 -4.98 25.85 -1.09
C SER A 676 -4.10 26.14 0.14
N GLY A 677 -4.72 26.53 1.27
CA GLY A 677 -4.03 26.74 2.54
C GLY A 677 -3.37 25.47 3.08
N ALA A 678 -4.07 24.34 3.09
CA ALA A 678 -3.54 23.06 3.55
C ALA A 678 -2.38 22.56 2.67
N VAL A 679 -2.50 22.67 1.34
CA VAL A 679 -1.48 22.21 0.39
C VAL A 679 -0.23 23.11 0.44
N ARG A 680 -0.38 24.42 0.69
CA ARG A 680 0.74 25.35 0.94
C ARG A 680 1.56 25.00 2.19
N LEU A 681 1.00 24.27 3.16
CA LEU A 681 1.73 23.81 4.36
C LEU A 681 2.55 22.52 4.13
N VAL A 682 2.29 21.79 3.05
CA VAL A 682 2.87 20.46 2.77
C VAL A 682 3.66 20.38 1.46
N THR A 683 3.77 21.49 0.72
CA THR A 683 4.52 21.65 -0.54
C THR A 683 5.51 22.81 -0.44
N ASN A 684 6.64 22.72 -1.15
CA ASN A 684 7.58 23.84 -1.29
C ASN A 684 7.25 24.66 -2.55
N LYS A 685 8.24 25.21 -3.26
CA LYS A 685 8.07 25.90 -4.55
C LYS A 685 7.61 25.00 -5.72
N THR A 686 7.49 23.69 -5.51
CA THR A 686 7.15 22.67 -6.52
C THR A 686 5.73 22.11 -6.31
N ARG A 687 5.16 21.43 -7.32
CA ARG A 687 3.88 20.70 -7.19
C ARG A 687 3.98 19.48 -6.26
N ARG A 688 5.20 19.11 -5.87
CA ARG A 688 5.56 17.93 -5.09
C ARG A 688 5.65 18.25 -3.60
N GLU A 689 5.76 17.21 -2.80
CA GLU A 689 5.74 17.28 -1.36
C GLU A 689 7.03 17.89 -0.76
N LEU A 690 6.91 18.49 0.43
CA LEU A 690 8.05 18.99 1.20
C LEU A 690 9.11 17.92 1.50
N GLY A 691 10.36 18.38 1.60
CA GLY A 691 11.47 17.71 2.26
C GLY A 691 12.30 16.74 1.42
N GLY A 692 12.03 16.63 0.11
CA GLY A 692 12.98 16.11 -0.88
C GLY A 692 13.40 14.63 -0.77
N HIS A 693 14.51 14.31 -1.43
CA HIS A 693 15.08 12.98 -1.63
C HIS A 693 16.10 12.56 -0.56
N VAL A 694 16.80 13.51 0.07
CA VAL A 694 17.92 13.22 1.01
C VAL A 694 17.38 12.94 2.43
N ARG A 695 16.59 11.85 2.54
CA ARG A 695 15.91 11.43 3.76
C ARG A 695 15.63 9.94 3.82
N TYR A 696 15.29 9.45 5.01
CA TYR A 696 14.69 8.13 5.18
C TYR A 696 13.18 8.23 5.36
N ARG A 697 12.49 7.18 4.92
CA ARG A 697 11.07 6.98 5.12
C ARG A 697 10.76 6.84 6.61
N ARG A 698 9.67 7.44 7.07
CA ARG A 698 9.19 7.29 8.46
C ARG A 698 8.50 5.93 8.63
N VAL A 699 8.81 5.24 9.72
CA VAL A 699 8.14 3.99 10.14
C VAL A 699 7.31 4.27 11.40
N PHE A 700 6.14 3.64 11.49
CA PHE A 700 5.22 3.69 12.62
C PHE A 700 5.00 2.29 13.20
N ASP A 701 5.41 2.09 14.46
CA ASP A 701 5.33 0.87 15.27
C ASP A 701 4.28 0.95 16.39
N LYS A 702 3.37 1.91 16.28
CA LYS A 702 2.22 2.12 17.16
C LYS A 702 0.99 2.39 16.31
N SER A 703 -0.07 1.63 16.57
CA SER A 703 -1.44 1.93 16.16
C SER A 703 -2.00 3.14 16.90
#